data_AF-A0A4Y5T0Z1-F1
#
_entry.id   AF-A0A4Y5T0Z1-F1
#
_cell.length_a   1.000
_cell.length_b   1.000
_cell.length_c   1.000
_cell.angle_alpha   90.00
_cell.angle_beta   90.00
_cell.angle_gamma   90.00
#
_symmetry.space_group_name_H-M   'P 1'
#
loop_
_entity.id
_entity.type
_entity.pdbx_description
1 polymer ?
#
loop_
_entity_poly.entity_id
_entity_poly.type
_entity_poly.pdbx_seq_one_letter_code
_entity_poly.pdbx_strand_id
1 'polypeptide(L)'
;MPRFLRSLPARIGAAIVAALMGLIGFIPLFGGPGYESALAAGLLVPGAAAIVTALEIARHRPDPPEALARGVANGAALAAIAYLTTLAHGIRVGFCDGVGGSTLFALGPGVGAVLGGAWGAAAGEIAAGRKRRRLFATLAALGGPLASIAVSIVRFVTSPMIFAYDPFVGYFSGTLYDTIVEHAGLYTYRLGSAATLLAAAVMALHLGRDELGRPAYRAAGRPGLLLLGGVALIASFAAITRGDQLGHWHTAGSIAAELGARAEGARCDVIYPRALPAEDARRFARDCDGHVAASERWLGAPALVDGQPMRVRAYLFESAEQKAALMGAARTYIAKPWRREVYLQVDDYPHPALGHEIMHVVAGAFGRGPFRIAGRLGGILPDPGLIEGIAVAGAPREGDLTPREWAKAMKDLGILPRLGRLFALGFLAENSSTAYTVSGAFVAHVRERHGAEAVRAWYGGRPLPEITGASWEEMERAWHAELDAIALPEAARVQAEARFDKPAIFGRRCPRVVDACRREAERLRARGDLAGAIEQYRRIVELDQSPAVRLEADILRVSAEAAGVVPPSGAPFAAGIAPPEGHVAGESPEDPALPGVPRHVRDKAVEVRADRALVAGDGERAAAGYQEVASRVVDEDKLRTLDVKIAAAGDERARQAITELLIGTAGRGPDPVRAAELLGAWAATAPTDGLPMYLLARRYVGEGRFAEAAERLDHALAAEITLPRVRTEAERLRLVVACGLGDSATAGRMLEAYVARGVSEARREAARRLLERCSAAP
;
A
#
# COMPACT_ATOMS: atom_id res chain seq x y z
N MET A 1 -47.22 15.13 -2.43
CA MET A 1 -46.26 14.20 -1.78
C MET A 1 -46.69 13.94 -0.34
N PRO A 2 -46.95 12.69 0.07
CA PRO A 2 -47.07 12.38 1.48
C PRO A 2 -45.73 12.65 2.19
N ARG A 3 -45.77 13.27 3.37
CA ARG A 3 -44.55 13.56 4.19
C ARG A 3 -43.88 12.24 4.59
N PHE A 4 -42.60 12.06 4.24
CA PHE A 4 -41.73 10.90 4.51
C PHE A 4 -41.90 10.30 5.93
N LEU A 5 -42.12 11.14 6.95
CA LEU A 5 -42.22 10.73 8.36
C LEU A 5 -43.61 10.26 8.83
N ARG A 6 -44.62 10.11 7.96
CA ARG A 6 -45.96 9.66 8.39
C ARG A 6 -46.05 8.15 8.59
N SER A 7 -45.26 7.35 7.88
CA SER A 7 -45.32 5.89 8.00
C SER A 7 -44.54 5.42 9.23
N LEU A 8 -45.00 4.33 9.86
CA LEU A 8 -44.24 3.68 10.93
C LEU A 8 -42.90 3.08 10.42
N PRO A 9 -42.85 2.39 9.26
CA PRO A 9 -41.58 1.90 8.71
C PRO A 9 -40.55 3.01 8.47
N ALA A 10 -40.94 4.16 7.91
CA ALA A 10 -40.01 5.26 7.64
C ALA A 10 -39.48 5.90 8.93
N ARG A 11 -40.32 6.08 9.96
CA ARG A 11 -39.87 6.57 11.26
C ARG A 11 -38.87 5.63 11.94
N ILE A 12 -39.16 4.33 11.92
CA ILE A 12 -38.27 3.31 12.48
C ILE A 12 -36.95 3.26 11.68
N GLY A 13 -37.02 3.24 10.35
CA GLY A 13 -35.85 3.25 9.48
C GLY A 13 -34.96 4.48 9.68
N ALA A 14 -35.58 5.67 9.78
CA ALA A 14 -34.88 6.92 10.07
C ALA A 14 -34.16 6.87 11.44
N ALA A 15 -34.85 6.39 12.48
CA ALA A 15 -34.26 6.25 13.81
C ALA A 15 -33.10 5.25 13.83
N ILE A 16 -33.23 4.10 13.16
CA ILE A 16 -32.17 3.09 13.06
C ILE A 16 -30.97 3.65 12.30
N VAL A 17 -31.17 4.29 11.14
CA VAL A 17 -30.08 4.87 10.36
C VAL A 17 -29.36 5.96 11.16
N ALA A 18 -30.09 6.88 11.79
CA ALA A 18 -29.51 7.93 12.63
C ALA A 18 -28.73 7.34 13.82
N ALA A 19 -29.26 6.32 14.49
CA ALA A 19 -28.59 5.66 15.61
C ALA A 19 -27.31 4.92 15.18
N LEU A 20 -27.38 4.12 14.10
CA LEU A 20 -26.23 3.38 13.60
C LEU A 20 -25.12 4.32 13.11
N MET A 21 -25.45 5.32 12.29
CA MET A 21 -24.47 6.31 11.85
C MET A 21 -23.93 7.15 13.01
N GLY A 22 -24.77 7.43 14.01
CA GLY A 22 -24.40 8.10 15.24
C GLY A 22 -23.37 7.32 16.06
N LEU A 23 -23.51 6.00 16.15
CA LEU A 23 -22.56 5.12 16.82
C LEU A 23 -21.26 4.96 16.01
N ILE A 24 -21.37 4.78 14.70
CA ILE A 24 -20.23 4.61 13.80
C ILE A 24 -19.31 5.84 13.82
N GLY A 25 -19.87 7.05 13.92
CA GLY A 25 -19.07 8.28 13.97
C GLY A 25 -18.18 8.44 15.22
N PHE A 26 -18.24 7.54 16.20
CA PHE A 26 -17.29 7.48 17.31
C PHE A 26 -16.07 6.59 17.04
N ILE A 27 -16.11 5.78 15.98
CA ILE A 27 -14.96 4.97 15.57
C ILE A 27 -13.90 5.90 14.95
N PRO A 28 -12.61 5.80 15.34
CA PRO A 28 -11.54 6.57 14.70
C PRO A 28 -11.59 6.42 13.17
N LEU A 29 -11.37 7.52 12.43
CA LEU A 29 -11.52 7.68 10.97
C LEU A 29 -12.96 7.82 10.43
N PHE A 30 -13.99 7.46 11.21
CA PHE A 30 -15.40 7.58 10.78
C PHE A 30 -16.07 8.88 11.24
N GLY A 31 -15.34 9.73 11.98
CA GLY A 31 -15.87 10.91 12.65
C GLY A 31 -16.27 12.07 11.73
N GLY A 32 -16.39 11.91 10.43
CA GLY A 32 -16.84 12.95 9.51
C GLY A 32 -17.03 12.42 8.09
N PRO A 33 -17.44 13.27 7.13
CA PRO A 33 -17.48 12.88 5.73
C PRO A 33 -16.09 12.44 5.26
N GLY A 34 -15.99 11.20 4.78
CA GLY A 34 -14.75 10.56 4.40
C GLY A 34 -15.02 9.19 3.77
N TYR A 35 -13.95 8.51 3.33
CA TYR A 35 -14.07 7.22 2.66
C TYR A 35 -14.70 6.14 3.56
N GLU A 36 -14.25 6.05 4.81
CA GLU A 36 -14.70 5.08 5.80
C GLU A 36 -16.19 5.24 6.13
N SER A 37 -16.63 6.47 6.42
CA SER A 37 -18.04 6.76 6.73
C SER A 37 -18.94 6.57 5.50
N ALA A 38 -18.48 6.90 4.30
CA ALA A 38 -19.21 6.65 3.06
C ALA A 38 -19.38 5.14 2.79
N LEU A 39 -18.33 4.33 3.00
CA LEU A 39 -18.39 2.88 2.84
C LEU A 39 -19.35 2.23 3.85
N ALA A 40 -19.27 2.62 5.13
CA ALA A 40 -20.18 2.12 6.16
C ALA A 40 -21.64 2.51 5.88
N ALA A 41 -21.89 3.76 5.51
CA ALA A 41 -23.22 4.19 5.09
C ALA A 41 -23.70 3.42 3.84
N GLY A 42 -22.79 3.12 2.90
CA GLY A 42 -23.10 2.35 1.69
C GLY A 42 -23.54 0.92 1.98
N LEU A 43 -22.99 0.30 3.02
CA LEU A 43 -23.38 -1.04 3.46
C LEU A 43 -24.74 -1.07 4.19
N LEU A 44 -25.13 0.03 4.85
CA LEU A 44 -26.28 0.07 5.76
C LEU A 44 -27.51 0.76 5.16
N VAL A 45 -27.33 1.97 4.63
CA VAL A 45 -28.43 2.87 4.26
C VAL A 45 -29.24 2.36 3.06
N PRO A 46 -28.64 1.82 1.99
CA PRO A 46 -29.40 1.26 0.87
C PRO A 46 -30.30 0.09 1.26
N GLY A 47 -29.82 -0.81 2.13
CA GLY A 47 -30.62 -1.90 2.66
C GLY A 47 -31.80 -1.40 3.50
N ALA A 48 -31.57 -0.40 4.35
CA ALA A 48 -32.64 0.25 5.11
C ALA A 48 -33.68 0.91 4.19
N ALA A 49 -33.25 1.64 3.16
CA ALA A 49 -34.13 2.27 2.19
C ALA A 49 -34.97 1.25 1.40
N ALA A 50 -34.36 0.12 1.02
CA ALA A 50 -35.05 -0.97 0.37
C ALA A 50 -36.12 -1.60 1.26
N ILE A 51 -35.79 -1.90 2.53
CA ILE A 51 -36.73 -2.51 3.48
C ILE A 51 -37.90 -1.57 3.80
N VAL A 52 -37.62 -0.31 4.12
CA VAL A 52 -38.64 0.70 4.44
C VAL A 52 -39.63 0.82 3.28
N THR A 53 -39.11 0.99 2.07
CA THR A 53 -39.95 1.13 0.88
C THR A 53 -40.73 -0.16 0.61
N ALA A 54 -40.11 -1.33 0.66
CA ALA A 54 -40.79 -2.59 0.38
C ALA A 54 -41.95 -2.86 1.35
N LEU A 55 -41.79 -2.54 2.64
CA LEU A 55 -42.84 -2.69 3.64
C LEU A 55 -44.01 -1.71 3.42
N GLU A 56 -43.73 -0.48 2.98
CA GLU A 56 -44.75 0.50 2.66
C GLU A 56 -45.56 0.12 1.42
N ILE A 57 -44.87 -0.26 0.34
CA ILE A 57 -45.46 -0.63 -0.94
C ILE A 57 -46.24 -1.93 -0.83
N ALA A 58 -45.69 -2.96 -0.18
CA ALA A 58 -46.40 -4.23 0.04
C ALA A 58 -47.68 -4.08 0.89
N ARG A 59 -47.78 -3.00 1.69
CA ARG A 59 -48.97 -2.69 2.51
C ARG A 59 -50.01 -1.88 1.76
N HIS A 60 -49.60 -0.80 1.08
CA HIS A 60 -50.54 0.19 0.52
C HIS A 60 -50.81 0.00 -0.96
N ARG A 61 -49.93 -0.71 -1.69
CA ARG A 61 -50.06 -1.01 -3.12
C ARG A 61 -50.41 0.24 -3.97
N PRO A 62 -49.65 1.34 -3.88
CA PRO A 62 -49.88 2.50 -4.75
C PRO A 62 -49.60 2.15 -6.22
N ASP A 63 -49.97 3.02 -7.16
CA ASP A 63 -49.64 2.77 -8.58
C ASP A 63 -48.13 2.73 -8.80
N PRO A 64 -47.62 1.97 -9.80
CA PRO A 64 -46.18 1.76 -9.99
C PRO A 64 -45.31 3.04 -10.09
N PRO A 65 -45.73 4.12 -10.79
CA PRO A 65 -44.99 5.38 -10.78
C PRO A 65 -44.90 6.01 -9.39
N GLU A 66 -45.98 5.94 -8.61
CA GLU A 66 -46.01 6.45 -7.25
C GLU A 66 -45.18 5.57 -6.31
N ALA A 67 -45.20 4.24 -6.50
CA ALA A 67 -44.37 3.31 -5.75
C ALA A 67 -42.88 3.63 -5.93
N LEU A 68 -42.44 3.83 -7.17
CA LEU A 68 -41.07 4.22 -7.49
C LEU A 68 -40.72 5.59 -6.92
N ALA A 69 -41.58 6.60 -7.10
CA ALA A 69 -41.35 7.94 -6.57
C ALA A 69 -41.24 7.96 -5.04
N ARG A 70 -42.07 7.17 -4.35
CA ARG A 70 -41.96 6.95 -2.89
C ARG A 70 -40.64 6.27 -2.53
N GLY A 71 -40.22 5.26 -3.27
CA GLY A 71 -38.93 4.60 -3.07
C GLY A 71 -37.75 5.56 -3.19
N VAL A 72 -37.70 6.34 -4.28
CA VAL A 72 -36.67 7.37 -4.51
C VAL A 72 -36.67 8.41 -3.38
N ALA A 73 -37.85 8.89 -2.98
CA ALA A 73 -37.97 9.85 -1.89
C ALA A 73 -37.51 9.26 -0.54
N ASN A 74 -37.85 8.00 -0.25
CA ASN A 74 -37.41 7.32 0.95
C ASN A 74 -35.89 7.15 1.00
N GLY A 75 -35.30 6.73 -0.13
CA GLY A 75 -33.85 6.60 -0.28
C GLY A 75 -33.13 7.94 -0.08
N ALA A 76 -33.59 8.99 -0.73
CA ALA A 76 -33.02 10.33 -0.61
C ALA A 76 -33.12 10.87 0.84
N ALA A 77 -34.26 10.64 1.52
CA ALA A 77 -34.45 11.10 2.89
C ALA A 77 -33.56 10.35 3.89
N LEU A 78 -33.42 9.02 3.77
CA LEU A 78 -32.51 8.25 4.63
C LEU A 78 -31.03 8.58 4.36
N ALA A 79 -30.65 8.81 3.10
CA ALA A 79 -29.32 9.31 2.77
C ALA A 79 -29.05 10.69 3.40
N ALA A 80 -30.03 11.61 3.35
CA ALA A 80 -29.90 12.92 3.98
C ALA A 80 -29.73 12.81 5.51
N ILE A 81 -30.50 11.93 6.17
CA ILE A 81 -30.33 11.67 7.60
C ILE A 81 -28.93 11.14 7.91
N ALA A 82 -28.48 10.11 7.18
CA ALA A 82 -27.15 9.55 7.38
C ALA A 82 -26.03 10.58 7.15
N TYR A 83 -26.17 11.42 6.11
CA TYR A 83 -25.22 12.48 5.80
C TYR A 83 -25.21 13.57 6.88
N LEU A 84 -26.37 14.04 7.34
CA LEU A 84 -26.47 15.04 8.41
C LEU A 84 -25.88 14.52 9.72
N THR A 85 -26.09 13.25 10.08
CA THR A 85 -25.43 12.62 11.23
C THR A 85 -23.92 12.59 11.05
N THR A 86 -23.44 12.26 9.85
CA THR A 86 -22.00 12.25 9.52
C THR A 86 -21.39 13.65 9.58
N LEU A 87 -22.10 14.68 9.10
CA LEU A 87 -21.71 16.08 9.22
C LEU A 87 -21.65 16.55 10.67
N ALA A 88 -22.61 16.14 11.51
CA ALA A 88 -22.61 16.47 12.94
C ALA A 88 -21.37 15.90 13.65
N HIS A 89 -20.94 14.69 13.26
CA HIS A 89 -19.65 14.15 13.71
C HIS A 89 -18.47 14.97 13.19
N GLY A 90 -18.49 15.36 11.91
CA GLY A 90 -17.44 16.20 11.32
C GLY A 90 -17.28 17.54 12.03
N ILE A 91 -18.39 18.14 12.46
CA ILE A 91 -18.38 19.36 13.31
C ILE A 91 -17.78 19.06 14.69
N ARG A 92 -18.06 17.89 15.27
CA ARG A 92 -17.53 17.47 16.59
C ARG A 92 -16.02 17.23 16.59
N VAL A 93 -15.45 16.60 15.55
CA VAL A 93 -14.04 16.18 15.52
C VAL A 93 -13.15 17.00 14.59
N GLY A 94 -13.74 17.81 13.72
CA GLY A 94 -13.06 18.53 12.65
C GLY A 94 -13.09 17.80 11.30
N PHE A 95 -13.03 18.56 10.21
CA PHE A 95 -13.01 18.02 8.85
C PHE A 95 -11.58 17.84 8.34
N CYS A 96 -11.25 16.64 7.82
CA CYS A 96 -9.98 16.40 7.13
C CYS A 96 -10.04 16.82 5.66
N ASP A 97 -11.08 16.38 4.94
CA ASP A 97 -11.42 16.79 3.57
C ASP A 97 -12.95 16.80 3.42
N GLY A 98 -13.57 17.91 3.83
CA GLY A 98 -15.02 18.02 3.85
C GLY A 98 -15.65 17.91 2.47
N VAL A 99 -15.03 18.50 1.44
CA VAL A 99 -15.60 18.52 0.08
C VAL A 99 -15.42 17.18 -0.61
N GLY A 100 -14.22 16.59 -0.57
CA GLY A 100 -13.97 15.27 -1.16
C GLY A 100 -14.80 14.19 -0.47
N GLY A 101 -14.81 14.18 0.88
CA GLY A 101 -15.61 13.24 1.67
C GLY A 101 -17.12 13.36 1.41
N SER A 102 -17.65 14.58 1.26
CA SER A 102 -19.07 14.80 0.96
C SER A 102 -19.43 14.41 -0.47
N THR A 103 -18.55 14.67 -1.43
CA THR A 103 -18.71 14.22 -2.82
C THR A 103 -18.78 12.70 -2.90
N LEU A 104 -17.86 12.02 -2.20
CA LEU A 104 -17.85 10.57 -2.12
C LEU A 104 -19.09 10.02 -1.41
N PHE A 105 -19.57 10.66 -0.34
CA PHE A 105 -20.81 10.27 0.32
C PHE A 105 -22.02 10.41 -0.63
N ALA A 106 -22.13 11.53 -1.34
CA ALA A 106 -23.22 11.76 -2.28
C ALA A 106 -23.21 10.72 -3.42
N LEU A 107 -22.04 10.49 -4.03
CA LEU A 107 -21.89 9.53 -5.13
C LEU A 107 -21.93 8.08 -4.67
N GLY A 108 -21.50 7.75 -3.45
CA GLY A 108 -21.55 6.40 -2.90
C GLY A 108 -22.91 6.09 -2.28
N PRO A 109 -23.04 6.18 -0.95
CA PRO A 109 -24.28 5.86 -0.22
C PRO A 109 -25.49 6.73 -0.61
N GLY A 110 -25.28 7.97 -1.05
CA GLY A 110 -26.38 8.86 -1.46
C GLY A 110 -27.17 8.29 -2.64
N VAL A 111 -26.50 8.12 -3.79
CA VAL A 111 -27.11 7.46 -4.97
C VAL A 111 -27.49 6.02 -4.66
N GLY A 112 -26.67 5.31 -3.89
CA GLY A 112 -26.94 3.96 -3.44
C GLY A 112 -28.26 3.79 -2.69
N ALA A 113 -28.59 4.72 -1.79
CA ALA A 113 -29.85 4.70 -1.05
C ALA A 113 -31.06 4.98 -1.95
N VAL A 114 -30.93 5.85 -2.94
CA VAL A 114 -31.97 6.10 -3.95
C VAL A 114 -32.25 4.83 -4.76
N LEU A 115 -31.20 4.14 -5.22
CA LEU A 115 -31.32 2.85 -5.89
C LEU A 115 -31.92 1.78 -4.97
N GLY A 116 -31.52 1.75 -3.70
CA GLY A 116 -32.09 0.88 -2.67
C GLY A 116 -33.59 1.10 -2.50
N GLY A 117 -34.03 2.35 -2.43
CA GLY A 117 -35.44 2.71 -2.40
C GLY A 117 -36.21 2.28 -3.67
N ALA A 118 -35.64 2.51 -4.86
CA ALA A 118 -36.23 2.05 -6.13
C ALA A 118 -36.36 0.52 -6.19
N TRP A 119 -35.33 -0.22 -5.76
CA TRP A 119 -35.38 -1.68 -5.63
C TRP A 119 -36.44 -2.11 -4.60
N GLY A 120 -36.53 -1.40 -3.47
CA GLY A 120 -37.54 -1.63 -2.45
C GLY A 120 -38.96 -1.50 -2.99
N ALA A 121 -39.22 -0.58 -3.93
CA ALA A 121 -40.53 -0.47 -4.58
C ALA A 121 -40.86 -1.74 -5.38
N ALA A 122 -39.92 -2.24 -6.19
CA ALA A 122 -40.09 -3.48 -6.93
C ALA A 122 -40.26 -4.70 -6.00
N ALA A 123 -39.43 -4.80 -4.95
CA ALA A 123 -39.52 -5.85 -3.93
C ALA A 123 -40.88 -5.84 -3.21
N GLY A 124 -41.41 -4.64 -2.92
CA GLY A 124 -42.73 -4.45 -2.33
C GLY A 124 -43.85 -4.97 -3.21
N GLU A 125 -43.82 -4.70 -4.53
CA GLU A 125 -44.79 -5.26 -5.49
C GLU A 125 -44.74 -6.79 -5.53
N ILE A 126 -43.53 -7.38 -5.57
CA ILE A 126 -43.33 -8.85 -5.57
C ILE A 126 -43.90 -9.48 -4.30
N ALA A 127 -43.75 -8.83 -3.15
CA ALA A 127 -44.19 -9.33 -1.85
C ALA A 127 -45.67 -9.08 -1.57
N ALA A 128 -46.31 -8.13 -2.25
CA ALA A 128 -47.66 -7.65 -1.96
C ALA A 128 -48.71 -8.78 -1.94
N GLY A 129 -48.59 -9.77 -2.84
CA GLY A 129 -49.52 -10.90 -2.98
C GLY A 129 -49.25 -12.11 -2.06
N ARG A 130 -48.26 -12.06 -1.16
CA ARG A 130 -47.82 -13.24 -0.37
C ARG A 130 -48.45 -13.27 1.03
N LYS A 131 -48.80 -14.46 1.54
CA LYS A 131 -49.36 -14.66 2.90
C LYS A 131 -48.46 -14.09 4.01
N ARG A 132 -47.14 -14.27 3.91
CA ARG A 132 -46.13 -13.71 4.84
C ARG A 132 -45.50 -12.43 4.29
N ARG A 133 -46.31 -11.48 3.79
CA ARG A 133 -45.87 -10.28 3.05
C ARG A 133 -44.68 -9.54 3.66
N ARG A 134 -44.63 -9.36 4.99
CA ARG A 134 -43.55 -8.63 5.66
C ARG A 134 -42.21 -9.34 5.51
N LEU A 135 -42.17 -10.66 5.76
CA LEU A 135 -40.97 -11.47 5.61
C LEU A 135 -40.49 -11.48 4.16
N PHE A 136 -41.40 -11.70 3.21
CA PHE A 136 -41.05 -11.69 1.78
C PHE A 136 -40.56 -10.31 1.31
N ALA A 137 -41.19 -9.23 1.76
CA ALA A 137 -40.76 -7.86 1.44
C ALA A 137 -39.35 -7.59 1.95
N THR A 138 -39.05 -7.96 3.21
CA THR A 138 -37.72 -7.77 3.78
C THR A 138 -36.65 -8.62 3.07
N LEU A 139 -36.92 -9.91 2.82
CA LEU A 139 -35.97 -10.78 2.12
C LEU A 139 -35.73 -10.35 0.68
N ALA A 140 -36.78 -9.99 -0.07
CA ALA A 140 -36.65 -9.48 -1.44
C ALA A 140 -35.92 -8.12 -1.48
N ALA A 141 -36.19 -7.23 -0.51
CA ALA A 141 -35.51 -5.95 -0.38
C ALA A 141 -33.99 -6.13 -0.14
N LEU A 142 -33.60 -7.04 0.76
CA LEU A 142 -32.19 -7.36 1.03
C LEU A 142 -31.52 -8.11 -0.12
N GLY A 143 -32.28 -8.87 -0.91
CA GLY A 143 -31.76 -9.66 -2.02
C GLY A 143 -30.98 -8.83 -3.05
N GLY A 144 -31.40 -7.59 -3.32
CA GLY A 144 -30.71 -6.70 -4.26
C GLY A 144 -29.29 -6.33 -3.81
N PRO A 145 -29.13 -5.61 -2.67
CA PRO A 145 -27.82 -5.28 -2.13
C PRO A 145 -26.93 -6.49 -1.83
N LEU A 146 -27.50 -7.59 -1.32
CA LEU A 146 -26.70 -8.80 -1.05
C LEU A 146 -26.23 -9.49 -2.34
N ALA A 147 -27.05 -9.51 -3.40
CA ALA A 147 -26.65 -10.05 -4.68
C ALA A 147 -25.54 -9.22 -5.34
N SER A 148 -25.57 -7.88 -5.25
CA SER A 148 -24.52 -7.03 -5.81
C SER A 148 -23.18 -7.21 -5.08
N ILE A 149 -23.22 -7.33 -3.75
CA ILE A 149 -22.06 -7.70 -2.94
C ILE A 149 -21.53 -9.08 -3.35
N ALA A 150 -22.42 -10.07 -3.55
CA ALA A 150 -22.02 -11.40 -4.01
C ALA A 150 -21.33 -11.37 -5.38
N VAL A 151 -21.83 -10.56 -6.34
CA VAL A 151 -21.15 -10.34 -7.63
C VAL A 151 -19.76 -9.76 -7.45
N SER A 152 -19.60 -8.80 -6.53
CA SER A 152 -18.31 -8.19 -6.21
C SER A 152 -17.34 -9.21 -5.58
N ILE A 153 -17.82 -10.07 -4.68
CA ILE A 153 -17.04 -11.18 -4.10
C ILE A 153 -16.61 -12.19 -5.18
N VAL A 154 -17.53 -12.57 -6.07
CA VAL A 154 -17.19 -13.46 -7.20
C VAL A 154 -16.06 -12.85 -8.02
N ARG A 155 -16.17 -11.57 -8.39
CA ARG A 155 -15.11 -10.87 -9.13
C ARG A 155 -13.79 -10.85 -8.36
N PHE A 156 -13.80 -10.55 -7.07
CA PHE A 156 -12.61 -10.59 -6.22
C PHE A 156 -11.92 -11.96 -6.23
N VAL A 157 -12.69 -13.05 -6.18
CA VAL A 157 -12.16 -14.42 -6.18
C VAL A 157 -11.66 -14.83 -7.57
N THR A 158 -12.41 -14.48 -8.63
CA THR A 158 -12.18 -14.98 -9.99
C THR A 158 -11.30 -14.09 -10.86
N SER A 159 -10.96 -12.87 -10.43
CA SER A 159 -10.07 -11.96 -11.17
C SER A 159 -8.95 -11.39 -10.31
N PRO A 160 -7.95 -10.74 -10.93
CA PRO A 160 -6.92 -9.99 -10.21
C PRO A 160 -7.46 -8.87 -9.32
N MET A 161 -8.56 -8.25 -9.73
CA MET A 161 -9.12 -7.05 -9.10
C MET A 161 -9.43 -7.27 -7.61
N ILE A 162 -9.21 -6.21 -6.83
CA ILE A 162 -9.56 -6.15 -5.41
C ILE A 162 -10.50 -4.98 -5.07
N PHE A 163 -10.62 -3.98 -5.96
CA PHE A 163 -11.63 -2.93 -5.82
C PHE A 163 -13.00 -3.42 -6.29
N ALA A 164 -14.06 -2.70 -5.91
CA ALA A 164 -15.41 -2.95 -6.42
C ALA A 164 -16.20 -1.64 -6.56
N TYR A 165 -16.81 -1.46 -7.73
CA TYR A 165 -17.92 -0.52 -7.92
C TYR A 165 -19.24 -1.28 -7.77
N ASP A 166 -20.04 -0.85 -6.80
CA ASP A 166 -21.30 -1.48 -6.44
C ASP A 166 -22.46 -0.46 -6.56
N PRO A 167 -23.62 -0.86 -7.12
CA PRO A 167 -24.74 0.04 -7.33
C PRO A 167 -25.29 0.62 -6.02
N PHE A 168 -25.29 -0.16 -4.93
CA PHE A 168 -25.84 0.24 -3.64
C PHE A 168 -24.75 0.79 -2.71
N VAL A 169 -23.65 0.07 -2.55
CA VAL A 169 -22.58 0.44 -1.61
C VAL A 169 -21.78 1.64 -2.11
N GLY A 170 -21.56 1.75 -3.43
CA GLY A 170 -20.73 2.78 -4.03
C GLY A 170 -19.38 2.23 -4.47
N TYR A 171 -18.31 2.57 -3.74
CA TYR A 171 -16.96 2.20 -4.13
C TYR A 171 -16.19 1.60 -2.95
N PHE A 172 -15.56 0.45 -3.21
CA PHE A 172 -14.61 -0.20 -2.33
C PHE A 172 -13.24 -0.21 -3.01
N SER A 173 -12.24 0.42 -2.42
CA SER A 173 -10.89 0.60 -2.98
C SER A 173 -10.01 -0.67 -2.93
N GLY A 174 -10.43 -1.72 -2.23
CA GLY A 174 -9.63 -2.92 -2.01
C GLY A 174 -8.88 -2.89 -0.68
N THR A 175 -7.67 -2.34 -0.65
CA THR A 175 -6.86 -2.31 0.58
C THR A 175 -7.25 -1.14 1.47
N LEU A 176 -7.45 -1.40 2.75
CA LEU A 176 -7.72 -0.36 3.76
C LEU A 176 -6.46 0.45 4.10
N TYR A 177 -5.28 -0.13 3.89
CA TYR A 177 -3.96 0.45 4.16
C TYR A 177 -3.50 1.47 3.12
N ASP A 178 -4.06 1.43 1.91
CA ASP A 178 -3.76 2.45 0.92
C ASP A 178 -4.51 3.72 1.30
N THR A 179 -3.75 4.77 1.58
CA THR A 179 -4.29 6.03 2.09
C THR A 179 -4.87 6.89 0.98
N ILE A 180 -4.48 6.63 -0.27
CA ILE A 180 -4.96 7.35 -1.45
C ILE A 180 -6.00 6.50 -2.17
N VAL A 181 -7.22 7.01 -2.25
CA VAL A 181 -8.34 6.34 -2.90
C VAL A 181 -8.77 7.17 -4.10
N GLU A 182 -8.42 6.71 -5.31
CA GLU A 182 -8.91 7.32 -6.53
C GLU A 182 -10.30 6.77 -6.86
N HIS A 183 -11.26 7.67 -7.06
CA HIS A 183 -12.67 7.31 -7.29
C HIS A 183 -13.27 8.07 -8.48
N ALA A 184 -12.46 8.54 -9.42
CA ALA A 184 -12.93 9.26 -10.61
C ALA A 184 -13.88 8.39 -11.47
N GLY A 185 -13.62 7.08 -11.57
CA GLY A 185 -14.54 6.13 -12.22
C GLY A 185 -15.93 6.05 -11.59
N LEU A 186 -16.14 6.60 -10.38
CA LEU A 186 -17.46 6.62 -9.77
C LEU A 186 -18.42 7.56 -10.51
N TYR A 187 -17.92 8.63 -11.14
CA TYR A 187 -18.75 9.53 -11.95
C TYR A 187 -19.37 8.79 -13.15
N THR A 188 -18.55 8.08 -13.93
CA THR A 188 -19.00 7.27 -15.07
C THR A 188 -19.89 6.12 -14.62
N TYR A 189 -19.59 5.51 -13.47
CA TYR A 189 -20.44 4.49 -12.88
C TYR A 189 -21.83 5.02 -12.49
N ARG A 190 -21.90 6.27 -11.99
CA ARG A 190 -23.16 6.92 -11.65
C ARG A 190 -23.96 7.41 -12.84
N LEU A 191 -23.33 7.68 -13.99
CA LEU A 191 -24.07 7.88 -15.25
C LEU A 191 -24.86 6.61 -15.62
N GLY A 192 -24.26 5.43 -15.50
CA GLY A 192 -24.97 4.14 -15.68
C GLY A 192 -26.07 3.92 -14.65
N SER A 193 -25.84 4.30 -13.39
CA SER A 193 -26.84 4.26 -12.32
C SER A 193 -28.05 5.17 -12.63
N ALA A 194 -27.80 6.39 -13.11
CA ALA A 194 -28.84 7.34 -13.53
C ALA A 194 -29.65 6.81 -14.71
N ALA A 195 -28.99 6.20 -15.71
CA ALA A 195 -29.65 5.55 -16.83
C ALA A 195 -30.57 4.40 -16.37
N THR A 196 -30.14 3.64 -15.35
CA THR A 196 -30.97 2.59 -14.72
C THR A 196 -32.22 3.15 -14.06
N LEU A 197 -32.10 4.23 -13.29
CA LEU A 197 -33.24 4.90 -12.67
C LEU A 197 -34.20 5.49 -13.71
N LEU A 198 -33.67 6.08 -14.78
CA LEU A 198 -34.48 6.61 -15.87
C LEU A 198 -35.26 5.51 -16.59
N ALA A 199 -34.60 4.39 -16.91
CA ALA A 199 -35.25 3.22 -17.49
C ALA A 199 -36.36 2.67 -16.58
N ALA A 200 -36.09 2.56 -15.27
CA ALA A 200 -37.08 2.13 -14.28
C ALA A 200 -38.27 3.10 -14.18
N ALA A 201 -38.02 4.42 -14.24
CA ALA A 201 -39.06 5.45 -14.22
C ALA A 201 -39.95 5.37 -15.46
N VAL A 202 -39.35 5.26 -16.65
CA VAL A 202 -40.11 5.08 -17.89
C VAL A 202 -40.92 3.77 -17.85
N MET A 203 -40.33 2.67 -17.37
CA MET A 203 -41.04 1.40 -17.22
C MET A 203 -42.24 1.54 -16.29
N ALA A 204 -42.06 2.17 -15.12
CA ALA A 204 -43.13 2.40 -14.16
C ALA A 204 -44.29 3.22 -14.76
N LEU A 205 -44.01 4.23 -15.60
CA LEU A 205 -45.03 5.01 -16.31
C LEU A 205 -45.88 4.19 -17.29
N HIS A 206 -45.38 3.03 -17.73
CA HIS A 206 -46.10 2.10 -18.61
C HIS A 206 -46.73 0.93 -17.84
N LEU A 207 -46.79 1.01 -16.51
CA LEU A 207 -47.44 0.03 -15.65
C LEU A 207 -48.62 0.69 -14.93
N GLY A 208 -49.75 0.00 -14.90
CA GLY A 208 -50.90 0.32 -14.05
C GLY A 208 -51.28 -0.89 -13.19
N ARG A 209 -52.38 -0.79 -12.44
CA ARG A 209 -52.97 -1.96 -11.76
C ARG A 209 -54.16 -2.51 -12.56
N ASP A 210 -54.24 -3.83 -12.66
CA ASP A 210 -55.42 -4.53 -13.16
C ASP A 210 -56.53 -4.62 -12.09
N GLU A 211 -57.67 -5.22 -12.45
CA GLU A 211 -58.82 -5.40 -11.56
C GLU A 211 -58.50 -6.25 -10.31
N LEU A 212 -57.47 -7.10 -10.38
CA LEU A 212 -56.97 -7.92 -9.28
C LEU A 212 -55.90 -7.19 -8.44
N GLY A 213 -55.63 -5.92 -8.76
CA GLY A 213 -54.63 -5.08 -8.11
C GLY A 213 -53.18 -5.48 -8.43
N ARG A 214 -52.94 -6.23 -9.51
CA ARG A 214 -51.61 -6.67 -9.97
C ARG A 214 -51.03 -5.66 -10.96
N PRO A 215 -49.70 -5.50 -11.03
CA PRO A 215 -49.07 -4.68 -12.05
C PRO A 215 -49.35 -5.23 -13.45
N ALA A 216 -49.90 -4.41 -14.33
CA ALA A 216 -50.21 -4.74 -15.73
C ALA A 216 -49.69 -3.64 -16.65
N TYR A 217 -49.26 -4.03 -17.86
CA TYR A 217 -48.81 -3.07 -18.87
C TYR A 217 -49.97 -2.16 -19.28
N ARG A 218 -49.74 -0.85 -19.21
CA ARG A 218 -50.67 0.19 -19.63
C ARG A 218 -49.88 1.24 -20.41
N ALA A 219 -50.05 1.27 -21.72
CA ALA A 219 -49.33 2.21 -22.57
C ALA A 219 -49.64 3.66 -22.16
N ALA A 220 -48.59 4.46 -21.93
CA ALA A 220 -48.73 5.88 -21.61
C ALA A 220 -49.13 6.75 -22.82
N GLY A 221 -49.29 6.14 -24.02
CA GLY A 221 -49.67 6.83 -25.25
C GLY A 221 -48.58 7.75 -25.84
N ARG A 222 -47.33 7.61 -25.42
CA ARG A 222 -46.20 8.47 -25.82
C ARG A 222 -45.01 7.62 -26.29
N PRO A 223 -44.89 7.30 -27.58
CA PRO A 223 -43.84 6.40 -28.09
C PRO A 223 -42.42 6.92 -27.83
N GLY A 224 -42.22 8.25 -27.78
CA GLY A 224 -40.94 8.85 -27.42
C GLY A 224 -40.44 8.48 -26.02
N LEU A 225 -41.35 8.20 -25.07
CA LEU A 225 -40.95 7.73 -23.74
C LEU A 225 -40.40 6.30 -23.80
N LEU A 226 -41.01 5.41 -24.59
CA LEU A 226 -40.48 4.05 -24.79
C LEU A 226 -39.10 4.06 -25.42
N LEU A 227 -38.88 4.93 -26.43
CA LEU A 227 -37.56 5.12 -27.02
C LEU A 227 -36.54 5.61 -25.97
N LEU A 228 -36.90 6.61 -25.17
CA LEU A 228 -36.04 7.12 -24.10
C LEU A 228 -35.70 6.04 -23.07
N GLY A 229 -36.67 5.25 -22.63
CA GLY A 229 -36.46 4.13 -21.72
C GLY A 229 -35.59 3.04 -22.32
N GLY A 230 -35.78 2.73 -23.61
CA GLY A 230 -34.94 1.79 -24.37
C GLY A 230 -33.49 2.26 -24.45
N VAL A 231 -33.26 3.53 -24.81
CA VAL A 231 -31.91 4.13 -24.85
C VAL A 231 -31.28 4.14 -23.46
N ALA A 232 -32.03 4.51 -22.41
CA ALA A 232 -31.53 4.49 -21.04
C ALA A 232 -31.17 3.07 -20.56
N LEU A 233 -31.97 2.07 -20.92
CA LEU A 233 -31.67 0.67 -20.62
C LEU A 233 -30.42 0.18 -21.36
N ILE A 234 -30.28 0.52 -22.65
CA ILE A 234 -29.07 0.20 -23.44
C ILE A 234 -27.85 0.88 -22.83
N ALA A 235 -27.94 2.14 -22.42
CA ALA A 235 -26.85 2.87 -21.78
C ALA A 235 -26.46 2.25 -20.42
N SER A 236 -27.44 1.87 -19.60
CA SER A 236 -27.22 1.13 -18.35
C SER A 236 -26.51 -0.21 -18.60
N PHE A 237 -27.01 -0.99 -19.56
CA PHE A 237 -26.40 -2.27 -19.93
C PHE A 237 -24.98 -2.10 -20.46
N ALA A 238 -24.75 -1.12 -21.35
CA ALA A 238 -23.44 -0.81 -21.91
C ALA A 238 -22.44 -0.42 -20.81
N ALA A 239 -22.84 0.38 -19.82
CA ALA A 239 -21.99 0.77 -18.68
C ALA A 239 -21.55 -0.42 -17.82
N ILE A 240 -22.35 -1.49 -17.79
CA ILE A 240 -22.02 -2.74 -17.09
C ILE A 240 -21.13 -3.62 -17.98
N THR A 241 -21.48 -3.83 -19.24
CA THR A 241 -20.76 -4.75 -20.14
C THR A 241 -19.43 -4.22 -20.66
N ARG A 242 -19.28 -2.89 -20.77
CA ARG A 242 -18.02 -2.21 -21.13
C ARG A 242 -17.32 -1.65 -19.89
N GLY A 243 -17.59 -2.24 -18.73
CA GLY A 243 -17.04 -1.75 -17.47
C GLY A 243 -15.52 -1.87 -17.40
N ASP A 244 -14.89 -2.76 -18.15
CA ASP A 244 -13.41 -2.81 -18.30
C ASP A 244 -12.84 -1.59 -19.02
N GLN A 245 -13.49 -1.15 -20.10
CA GLN A 245 -13.09 0.06 -20.83
C GLN A 245 -13.37 1.34 -20.03
N LEU A 246 -14.32 1.28 -19.09
CA LEU A 246 -14.69 2.39 -18.21
C LEU A 246 -13.96 2.35 -16.85
N GLY A 247 -13.11 1.34 -16.59
CA GLY A 247 -12.40 1.16 -15.32
C GLY A 247 -13.29 0.70 -14.14
N HIS A 248 -14.51 0.24 -14.41
CA HIS A 248 -15.46 -0.26 -13.41
C HIS A 248 -15.17 -1.70 -12.94
N TRP A 249 -14.54 -2.52 -13.78
CA TRP A 249 -14.09 -3.87 -13.41
C TRP A 249 -13.02 -4.38 -14.36
N HIS A 250 -12.13 -5.27 -13.89
CA HIS A 250 -11.14 -5.90 -14.76
C HIS A 250 -11.07 -7.43 -14.58
N THR A 251 -10.61 -8.11 -15.63
CA THR A 251 -10.33 -9.55 -15.68
C THR A 251 -8.85 -9.79 -15.90
N ALA A 252 -8.40 -11.03 -15.71
CA ALA A 252 -7.03 -11.43 -16.06
C ALA A 252 -6.71 -11.14 -17.54
N GLY A 253 -7.69 -11.32 -18.44
CA GLY A 253 -7.54 -11.06 -19.87
C GLY A 253 -7.45 -9.58 -20.20
N SER A 254 -8.30 -8.73 -19.62
CA SER A 254 -8.25 -7.28 -19.87
C SER A 254 -6.95 -6.66 -19.35
N ILE A 255 -6.46 -7.10 -18.18
CA ILE A 255 -5.18 -6.63 -17.62
C ILE A 255 -4.01 -7.10 -18.49
N ALA A 256 -4.01 -8.36 -18.93
CA ALA A 256 -2.97 -8.86 -19.83
C ALA A 256 -2.96 -8.14 -21.18
N ALA A 257 -4.13 -7.74 -21.70
CA ALA A 257 -4.23 -6.96 -22.93
C ALA A 257 -3.67 -5.54 -22.77
N GLU A 258 -3.93 -4.89 -21.62
CA GLU A 258 -3.41 -3.56 -21.30
C GLU A 258 -1.89 -3.56 -21.15
N LEU A 259 -1.35 -4.52 -20.40
CA LEU A 259 0.11 -4.71 -20.25
C LEU A 259 0.74 -5.09 -21.60
N GLY A 260 0.13 -6.04 -22.31
CA GLY A 260 0.38 -6.27 -23.73
C GLY A 260 1.65 -7.06 -24.07
N ALA A 261 2.41 -7.54 -23.09
CA ALA A 261 3.54 -8.46 -23.30
C ALA A 261 3.58 -9.61 -22.28
N ARG A 262 4.26 -10.70 -22.64
CA ARG A 262 4.43 -11.89 -21.81
C ARG A 262 5.81 -12.52 -22.00
N ALA A 263 6.39 -12.99 -20.91
CA ALA A 263 7.59 -13.83 -20.86
C ALA A 263 7.28 -15.11 -20.08
N GLU A 264 7.91 -16.21 -20.47
CA GLU A 264 7.74 -17.51 -19.81
C GLU A 264 9.07 -17.94 -19.20
N GLY A 265 9.02 -18.37 -17.94
CA GLY A 265 10.07 -19.07 -17.21
C GLY A 265 9.68 -20.52 -16.92
N ALA A 266 10.57 -21.23 -16.23
CA ALA A 266 10.41 -22.64 -15.88
C ALA A 266 9.21 -22.87 -14.94
N ARG A 267 9.02 -21.99 -13.96
CA ARG A 267 7.95 -22.03 -12.95
C ARG A 267 7.07 -20.79 -12.97
N CYS A 268 7.52 -19.68 -13.56
CA CYS A 268 6.81 -18.41 -13.60
C CYS A 268 6.36 -18.00 -15.01
N ASP A 269 5.11 -17.53 -15.13
CA ASP A 269 4.58 -16.83 -16.30
C ASP A 269 4.48 -15.33 -15.98
N VAL A 270 5.23 -14.48 -16.68
CA VAL A 270 5.30 -13.04 -16.40
C VAL A 270 4.51 -12.27 -17.44
N ILE A 271 3.55 -11.46 -17.01
CA ILE A 271 2.76 -10.54 -17.83
C ILE A 271 3.21 -9.13 -17.47
N TYR A 272 3.65 -8.34 -18.45
CA TYR A 272 4.37 -7.09 -18.20
C TYR A 272 4.08 -6.03 -19.28
N PRO A 273 4.34 -4.73 -19.03
CA PRO A 273 4.05 -3.67 -19.99
C PRO A 273 4.97 -3.77 -21.22
N ARG A 274 4.42 -3.58 -22.43
CA ARG A 274 5.20 -3.61 -23.70
C ARG A 274 6.43 -2.71 -23.71
N ALA A 275 6.44 -1.65 -22.90
CA ALA A 275 7.56 -0.71 -22.79
C ALA A 275 8.78 -1.28 -22.03
N LEU A 276 8.60 -2.30 -21.18
CA LEU A 276 9.70 -2.92 -20.45
C LEU A 276 10.62 -3.69 -21.40
N PRO A 277 11.95 -3.49 -21.35
CA PRO A 277 12.89 -4.24 -22.17
C PRO A 277 12.73 -5.75 -21.99
N ALA A 278 12.75 -6.50 -23.10
CA ALA A 278 12.55 -7.95 -23.07
C ALA A 278 13.64 -8.69 -22.26
N GLU A 279 14.85 -8.13 -22.17
CA GLU A 279 15.92 -8.68 -21.33
C GLU A 279 15.57 -8.61 -19.84
N ASP A 280 15.02 -7.47 -19.38
CA ASP A 280 14.63 -7.27 -17.98
C ASP A 280 13.44 -8.15 -17.62
N ALA A 281 12.47 -8.29 -18.52
CA ALA A 281 11.37 -9.24 -18.34
C ALA A 281 11.88 -10.70 -18.21
N ARG A 282 12.86 -11.11 -19.03
CA ARG A 282 13.48 -12.44 -18.91
C ARG A 282 14.28 -12.59 -17.61
N ARG A 283 15.00 -11.55 -17.19
CA ARG A 283 15.75 -11.52 -15.92
C ARG A 283 14.80 -11.68 -14.73
N PHE A 284 13.69 -10.95 -14.76
CA PHE A 284 12.63 -11.06 -13.76
C PHE A 284 12.00 -12.46 -13.73
N ALA A 285 11.72 -13.06 -14.90
CA ALA A 285 11.19 -14.42 -14.97
C ALA A 285 12.14 -15.45 -14.33
N ARG A 286 13.46 -15.36 -14.62
CA ARG A 286 14.48 -16.21 -13.98
C ARG A 286 14.56 -16.00 -12.48
N ASP A 287 14.49 -14.75 -12.02
CA ASP A 287 14.51 -14.44 -10.58
C ASP A 287 13.27 -15.00 -9.87
N CYS A 288 12.10 -14.91 -10.52
CA CYS A 288 10.85 -15.52 -10.04
C CYS A 288 10.98 -17.04 -9.91
N ASP A 289 11.56 -17.72 -10.91
CA ASP A 289 11.82 -19.16 -10.85
C ASP A 289 12.76 -19.51 -9.68
N GLY A 290 13.84 -18.72 -9.51
CA GLY A 290 14.77 -18.84 -8.40
C GLY A 290 14.10 -18.67 -7.04
N HIS A 291 13.17 -17.71 -6.91
CA HIS A 291 12.39 -17.50 -5.70
C HIS A 291 11.44 -18.67 -5.40
N VAL A 292 10.76 -19.23 -6.41
CA VAL A 292 9.92 -20.42 -6.21
C VAL A 292 10.75 -21.57 -5.65
N ALA A 293 11.91 -21.85 -6.27
CA ALA A 293 12.80 -22.92 -5.82
C ALA A 293 13.36 -22.66 -4.40
N ALA A 294 13.73 -21.41 -4.10
CA ALA A 294 14.19 -21.03 -2.76
C ALA A 294 13.09 -21.19 -1.70
N SER A 295 11.85 -20.80 -2.01
CA SER A 295 10.70 -20.98 -1.12
C SER A 295 10.38 -22.45 -0.87
N GLU A 296 10.42 -23.30 -1.89
CA GLU A 296 10.22 -24.76 -1.76
C GLU A 296 11.31 -25.41 -0.87
N ARG A 297 12.57 -25.00 -1.04
CA ARG A 297 13.68 -25.45 -0.18
C ARG A 297 13.49 -24.99 1.27
N TRP A 298 13.12 -23.73 1.48
CA TRP A 298 12.87 -23.20 2.83
C TRP A 298 11.72 -23.94 3.51
N LEU A 299 10.63 -24.18 2.77
CA LEU A 299 9.47 -24.94 3.23
C LEU A 299 9.73 -26.45 3.30
N GLY A 300 10.86 -26.95 2.80
CA GLY A 300 11.25 -28.36 2.87
C GLY A 300 10.31 -29.32 2.12
N ALA A 301 9.56 -28.82 1.13
CA ALA A 301 8.66 -29.62 0.29
C ALA A 301 8.31 -28.85 -1.00
N PRO A 302 8.13 -29.55 -2.14
CA PRO A 302 7.70 -28.90 -3.38
C PRO A 302 6.26 -28.39 -3.26
N ALA A 303 5.98 -27.26 -3.90
CA ALA A 303 4.61 -26.77 -4.05
C ALA A 303 3.97 -27.47 -5.25
N LEU A 304 2.96 -28.31 -4.97
CA LEU A 304 2.27 -29.11 -5.97
C LEU A 304 0.81 -28.68 -6.11
N VAL A 305 0.31 -28.73 -7.34
CA VAL A 305 -1.12 -28.58 -7.68
C VAL A 305 -1.51 -29.80 -8.49
N ASP A 306 -2.48 -30.57 -8.00
CA ASP A 306 -2.93 -31.81 -8.63
C ASP A 306 -1.77 -32.77 -8.97
N GLY A 307 -0.77 -32.84 -8.07
CA GLY A 307 0.41 -33.68 -8.20
C GLY A 307 1.51 -33.15 -9.14
N GLN A 308 1.31 -31.98 -9.76
CA GLN A 308 2.29 -31.35 -10.66
C GLN A 308 2.98 -30.15 -10.01
N PRO A 309 4.24 -29.84 -10.37
CA PRO A 309 4.92 -28.64 -9.91
C PRO A 309 4.09 -27.38 -10.17
N MET A 310 3.86 -26.60 -9.12
CA MET A 310 3.07 -25.39 -9.20
C MET A 310 3.72 -24.38 -10.16
N ARG A 311 2.92 -23.79 -11.04
CA ARG A 311 3.28 -22.59 -11.81
C ARG A 311 2.69 -21.34 -11.16
N VAL A 312 3.47 -20.27 -11.15
CA VAL A 312 3.08 -18.96 -10.63
C VAL A 312 2.92 -17.99 -11.79
N ARG A 313 1.93 -17.10 -11.73
CA ARG A 313 1.77 -16.01 -12.68
C ARG A 313 2.08 -14.68 -12.02
N ALA A 314 3.04 -13.95 -12.54
CA ALA A 314 3.43 -12.64 -12.06
C ALA A 314 2.93 -11.54 -13.01
N TYR A 315 2.19 -10.57 -12.47
CA TYR A 315 1.80 -9.36 -13.19
C TYR A 315 2.72 -8.22 -12.75
N LEU A 316 3.43 -7.65 -13.72
CA LEU A 316 4.23 -6.43 -13.55
C LEU A 316 3.45 -5.26 -14.15
N PHE A 317 3.15 -4.27 -13.31
CA PHE A 317 2.53 -3.01 -13.71
C PHE A 317 3.60 -1.94 -13.90
N GLU A 318 3.43 -1.07 -14.87
CA GLU A 318 4.37 0.04 -15.17
C GLU A 318 4.51 1.00 -14.00
N SER A 319 3.44 1.22 -13.23
CA SER A 319 3.40 2.17 -12.12
C SER A 319 2.39 1.78 -11.05
N ALA A 320 2.47 2.47 -9.90
CA ALA A 320 1.48 2.35 -8.83
C ALA A 320 0.09 2.79 -9.32
N GLU A 321 0.01 3.85 -10.12
CA GLU A 321 -1.21 4.38 -10.72
C GLU A 321 -1.86 3.38 -11.67
N GLN A 322 -1.07 2.74 -12.55
CA GLN A 322 -1.60 1.71 -13.46
C GLN A 322 -2.13 0.50 -12.66
N LYS A 323 -1.42 0.06 -11.61
CA LYS A 323 -1.91 -1.03 -10.75
C LYS A 323 -3.20 -0.65 -10.04
N ALA A 324 -3.27 0.57 -9.49
CA ALA A 324 -4.47 1.08 -8.83
C ALA A 324 -5.69 1.06 -9.76
N ALA A 325 -5.53 1.53 -11.00
CA ALA A 325 -6.60 1.57 -11.99
C ALA A 325 -7.06 0.17 -12.42
N LEU A 326 -6.12 -0.75 -12.67
CA LEU A 326 -6.43 -2.06 -13.26
C LEU A 326 -6.81 -3.12 -12.23
N MET A 327 -6.29 -3.02 -11.01
CA MET A 327 -6.42 -4.04 -9.98
C MET A 327 -6.90 -3.48 -8.64
N GLY A 328 -6.49 -2.25 -8.31
CA GLY A 328 -6.55 -1.69 -6.97
C GLY A 328 -5.19 -1.82 -6.26
N ALA A 329 -5.11 -1.41 -4.98
CA ALA A 329 -3.88 -1.44 -4.18
C ALA A 329 -2.68 -0.76 -4.87
N ALA A 330 -2.68 0.57 -4.97
CA ALA A 330 -1.63 1.30 -5.70
C ALA A 330 -0.22 0.92 -5.20
N ARG A 331 -0.01 0.95 -3.89
CA ARG A 331 1.32 0.74 -3.28
C ARG A 331 1.45 -0.56 -2.50
N THR A 332 0.35 -1.26 -2.27
CA THR A 332 0.38 -2.53 -1.55
C THR A 332 0.66 -3.63 -2.56
N TYR A 333 1.74 -4.39 -2.38
CA TYR A 333 1.95 -5.63 -3.12
C TYR A 333 0.96 -6.68 -2.64
N ILE A 334 0.45 -7.48 -3.58
CA ILE A 334 -0.59 -8.45 -3.30
C ILE A 334 -0.19 -9.77 -3.95
N ALA A 335 -0.39 -10.85 -3.20
CA ALA A 335 -0.47 -12.20 -3.71
C ALA A 335 -1.90 -12.72 -3.56
N LYS A 336 -2.36 -13.49 -4.54
CA LYS A 336 -3.60 -14.30 -4.43
C LYS A 336 -3.22 -15.78 -4.52
N PRO A 337 -2.89 -16.44 -3.38
CA PRO A 337 -2.41 -17.83 -3.38
C PRO A 337 -3.36 -18.82 -4.07
N TRP A 338 -4.67 -18.65 -3.89
CA TRP A 338 -5.70 -19.49 -4.55
C TRP A 338 -5.72 -19.37 -6.08
N ARG A 339 -5.18 -18.28 -6.63
CA ARG A 339 -5.00 -18.09 -8.08
C ARG A 339 -3.60 -18.44 -8.54
N ARG A 340 -2.63 -18.53 -7.61
CA ARG A 340 -1.19 -18.63 -7.86
C ARG A 340 -0.66 -17.41 -8.60
N GLU A 341 -1.14 -16.24 -8.20
CA GLU A 341 -0.87 -14.97 -8.87
C GLU A 341 -0.19 -13.98 -7.89
N VAL A 342 0.82 -13.25 -8.37
CA VAL A 342 1.46 -12.12 -7.68
C VAL A 342 1.35 -10.83 -8.52
N TYR A 343 1.22 -9.68 -7.86
CA TYR A 343 0.95 -8.39 -8.53
C TYR A 343 1.89 -7.29 -8.03
N LEU A 344 2.84 -6.93 -8.89
CA LEU A 344 4.04 -6.15 -8.59
C LEU A 344 4.16 -4.96 -9.53
N GLN A 345 4.94 -3.94 -9.17
CA GLN A 345 5.33 -2.89 -10.09
C GLN A 345 6.68 -3.22 -10.74
N VAL A 346 6.99 -2.60 -11.86
CA VAL A 346 8.38 -2.56 -12.36
C VAL A 346 9.23 -1.85 -11.31
N ASP A 347 10.34 -2.49 -10.95
CA ASP A 347 11.31 -2.03 -9.95
C ASP A 347 12.69 -2.63 -10.28
N ASP A 348 13.71 -2.21 -9.54
CA ASP A 348 15.10 -2.61 -9.75
C ASP A 348 15.31 -4.13 -9.57
N TYR A 349 16.32 -4.69 -10.25
CA TYR A 349 16.77 -6.05 -9.98
C TYR A 349 17.90 -6.04 -8.93
N PRO A 350 17.83 -6.91 -7.89
CA PRO A 350 16.77 -7.87 -7.60
C PRO A 350 15.50 -7.20 -7.08
N HIS A 351 14.33 -7.71 -7.48
CA HIS A 351 13.07 -7.05 -7.16
C HIS A 351 12.76 -7.11 -5.64
N PRO A 352 12.58 -5.98 -4.95
CA PRO A 352 12.60 -5.90 -3.48
C PRO A 352 11.46 -6.65 -2.77
N ALA A 353 10.32 -6.82 -3.44
CA ALA A 353 9.16 -7.54 -2.89
C ALA A 353 8.88 -8.91 -3.53
N LEU A 354 9.64 -9.33 -4.55
CA LEU A 354 9.27 -10.51 -5.34
C LEU A 354 9.31 -11.78 -4.48
N GLY A 355 10.39 -11.99 -3.73
CA GLY A 355 10.49 -13.14 -2.83
C GLY A 355 9.37 -13.21 -1.79
N HIS A 356 8.94 -12.07 -1.24
CA HIS A 356 7.86 -11.98 -0.26
C HIS A 356 6.54 -12.49 -0.86
N GLU A 357 6.15 -11.94 -2.01
CA GLU A 357 4.90 -12.32 -2.68
C GLU A 357 4.93 -13.76 -3.22
N ILE A 358 6.08 -14.23 -3.70
CA ILE A 358 6.25 -15.62 -4.11
C ILE A 358 6.10 -16.57 -2.92
N MET A 359 6.65 -16.22 -1.75
CA MET A 359 6.50 -17.04 -0.55
C MET A 359 5.03 -17.19 -0.14
N HIS A 360 4.22 -16.13 -0.25
CA HIS A 360 2.76 -16.23 -0.03
C HIS A 360 2.10 -17.28 -0.94
N VAL A 361 2.44 -17.27 -2.23
CA VAL A 361 1.88 -18.21 -3.22
C VAL A 361 2.36 -19.64 -2.97
N VAL A 362 3.65 -19.84 -2.72
CA VAL A 362 4.24 -21.17 -2.45
C VAL A 362 3.71 -21.75 -1.14
N ALA A 363 3.62 -20.96 -0.07
CA ALA A 363 2.99 -21.38 1.18
C ALA A 363 1.52 -21.80 0.98
N GLY A 364 0.82 -21.18 0.03
CA GLY A 364 -0.56 -21.52 -0.32
C GLY A 364 -0.77 -22.95 -0.80
N ALA A 365 0.26 -23.64 -1.30
CA ALA A 365 0.19 -25.07 -1.62
C ALA A 365 -0.09 -25.93 -0.37
N PHE A 366 0.26 -25.42 0.82
CA PHE A 366 0.03 -26.07 2.11
C PHE A 366 -1.20 -25.49 2.84
N GLY A 367 -1.76 -24.39 2.34
CA GLY A 367 -2.97 -23.76 2.83
C GLY A 367 -4.23 -24.57 2.51
N ARG A 368 -5.22 -24.51 3.42
CA ARG A 368 -6.53 -25.15 3.27
C ARG A 368 -7.60 -24.13 2.87
N GLY A 369 -8.74 -24.63 2.42
CA GLY A 369 -9.91 -23.82 2.08
C GLY A 369 -9.77 -23.00 0.79
N PRO A 370 -10.73 -22.09 0.52
CA PRO A 370 -10.88 -21.45 -0.79
C PRO A 370 -9.79 -20.43 -1.09
N PHE A 371 -9.23 -19.76 -0.07
CA PHE A 371 -8.21 -18.72 -0.25
C PHE A 371 -6.78 -19.26 -0.14
N ARG A 372 -6.59 -20.50 0.31
CA ARG A 372 -5.24 -21.10 0.46
C ARG A 372 -4.30 -20.27 1.34
N ILE A 373 -4.82 -19.67 2.40
CA ILE A 373 -4.06 -18.86 3.37
C ILE A 373 -4.11 -19.50 4.76
N ALA A 374 -3.15 -19.14 5.62
CA ALA A 374 -3.14 -19.53 7.01
C ALA A 374 -4.33 -18.96 7.79
N GLY A 375 -4.89 -19.77 8.68
CA GLY A 375 -5.97 -19.35 9.58
C GLY A 375 -6.90 -20.47 10.02
N ARG A 376 -7.81 -20.14 10.92
CA ARG A 376 -8.83 -21.08 11.43
C ARG A 376 -9.95 -21.27 10.40
N LEU A 377 -10.67 -22.39 10.53
CA LEU A 377 -11.77 -22.75 9.63
C LEU A 377 -11.34 -22.82 8.15
N GLY A 378 -10.13 -23.35 7.90
CA GLY A 378 -9.56 -23.42 6.54
C GLY A 378 -9.27 -22.03 5.96
N GLY A 379 -8.75 -21.11 6.77
CA GLY A 379 -8.35 -19.77 6.33
C GLY A 379 -9.50 -18.77 6.16
N ILE A 380 -10.76 -19.13 6.46
CA ILE A 380 -11.88 -18.16 6.45
C ILE A 380 -11.69 -17.09 7.53
N LEU A 381 -11.18 -17.50 8.70
CA LEU A 381 -10.70 -16.58 9.72
C LEU A 381 -9.17 -16.51 9.61
N PRO A 382 -8.61 -15.51 8.91
CA PRO A 382 -7.19 -15.46 8.62
C PRO A 382 -6.35 -15.26 9.88
N ASP A 383 -5.11 -15.73 9.83
CA ASP A 383 -4.05 -15.41 10.79
C ASP A 383 -3.01 -14.52 10.09
N PRO A 384 -3.18 -13.18 10.12
CA PRO A 384 -2.28 -12.26 9.43
C PRO A 384 -0.83 -12.35 9.93
N GLY A 385 -0.62 -12.66 11.22
CA GLY A 385 0.70 -12.85 11.78
C GLY A 385 1.43 -14.03 11.11
N LEU A 386 0.74 -15.15 10.92
CA LEU A 386 1.34 -16.29 10.20
C LEU A 386 1.47 -16.04 8.70
N ILE A 387 0.46 -15.41 8.07
CA ILE A 387 0.48 -15.08 6.64
C ILE A 387 1.68 -14.18 6.32
N GLU A 388 1.84 -13.05 6.99
CA GLU A 388 2.97 -12.14 6.73
C GLU A 388 4.28 -12.67 7.31
N GLY A 389 4.22 -13.35 8.47
CA GLY A 389 5.40 -13.91 9.11
C GLY A 389 6.11 -14.95 8.25
N ILE A 390 5.39 -15.85 7.56
CA ILE A 390 6.02 -16.85 6.70
C ILE A 390 6.74 -16.21 5.50
N ALA A 391 6.16 -15.15 4.94
CA ALA A 391 6.76 -14.43 3.82
C ALA A 391 8.03 -13.69 4.24
N VAL A 392 8.01 -13.00 5.39
CA VAL A 392 9.20 -12.33 5.95
C VAL A 392 10.27 -13.35 6.35
N ALA A 393 9.90 -14.49 6.95
CA ALA A 393 10.84 -15.50 7.42
C ALA A 393 11.53 -16.25 6.26
N GLY A 394 10.77 -16.53 5.19
CA GLY A 394 11.26 -17.29 4.04
C GLY A 394 11.86 -16.46 2.91
N ALA A 395 11.55 -15.17 2.87
CA ALA A 395 12.15 -14.21 1.96
C ALA A 395 12.52 -12.91 2.71
N PRO A 396 13.43 -13.00 3.71
CA PRO A 396 13.80 -11.84 4.51
C PRO A 396 14.48 -10.78 3.65
N ARG A 397 14.13 -9.52 3.92
CA ARG A 397 14.75 -8.37 3.27
C ARG A 397 16.22 -8.27 3.65
N GLU A 398 17.02 -7.76 2.72
CA GLU A 398 18.38 -7.33 3.01
C GLU A 398 18.34 -6.15 4.00
N GLY A 399 19.27 -6.16 4.95
CA GLY A 399 19.38 -5.12 5.97
C GLY A 399 20.57 -5.38 6.88
N ASP A 400 20.86 -4.43 7.76
CA ASP A 400 22.06 -4.49 8.61
C ASP A 400 21.84 -5.36 9.85
N LEU A 401 20.60 -5.48 10.30
CA LEU A 401 20.17 -6.33 11.40
C LEU A 401 19.20 -7.42 10.91
N THR A 402 19.37 -8.62 11.44
CA THR A 402 18.47 -9.76 11.26
C THR A 402 17.11 -9.49 11.90
N PRO A 403 16.03 -10.18 11.46
CA PRO A 403 14.73 -10.08 12.13
C PRO A 403 14.77 -10.40 13.64
N ARG A 404 15.66 -11.31 14.07
CA ARG A 404 15.85 -11.63 15.49
C ARG A 404 16.51 -10.49 16.27
N GLU A 405 17.53 -9.84 15.70
CA GLU A 405 18.15 -8.66 16.31
C GLU A 405 17.13 -7.51 16.43
N TRP A 406 16.27 -7.32 15.43
CA TRP A 406 15.18 -6.35 15.55
C TRP A 406 14.17 -6.71 16.63
N ALA A 407 13.80 -8.00 16.75
CA ALA A 407 12.93 -8.48 17.83
C ALA A 407 13.57 -8.26 19.21
N LYS A 408 14.87 -8.50 19.36
CA LYS A 408 15.62 -8.18 20.57
C LYS A 408 15.58 -6.69 20.88
N ALA A 409 15.81 -5.81 19.91
CA ALA A 409 15.76 -4.37 20.12
C ALA A 409 14.37 -3.91 20.60
N MET A 410 13.29 -4.46 20.01
CA MET A 410 11.92 -4.19 20.47
C MET A 410 11.64 -4.72 21.89
N LYS A 411 12.23 -5.86 22.26
CA LYS A 411 12.15 -6.40 23.62
C LYS A 411 12.82 -5.49 24.63
N ASP A 412 14.03 -5.00 24.34
CA ASP A 412 14.79 -4.10 25.21
C ASP A 412 14.12 -2.73 25.39
N LEU A 413 13.35 -2.31 24.37
CA LEU A 413 12.53 -1.11 24.41
C LEU A 413 11.17 -1.33 25.11
N GLY A 414 10.81 -2.57 25.46
CA GLY A 414 9.54 -2.90 26.11
C GLY A 414 8.32 -2.82 25.18
N ILE A 415 8.52 -2.79 23.86
CA ILE A 415 7.48 -2.64 22.84
C ILE A 415 7.21 -3.92 22.03
N LEU A 416 7.81 -5.05 22.43
CA LEU A 416 7.58 -6.34 21.78
C LEU A 416 6.13 -6.82 22.01
N PRO A 417 5.33 -7.11 20.96
CA PRO A 417 3.95 -7.52 21.11
C PRO A 417 3.83 -8.97 21.59
N ARG A 418 2.75 -9.27 22.32
CA ARG A 418 2.43 -10.64 22.78
C ARG A 418 2.12 -11.55 21.59
N LEU A 419 2.80 -12.71 21.52
CA LEU A 419 2.76 -13.59 20.35
C LEU A 419 1.36 -14.14 20.09
N GLY A 420 0.64 -14.56 21.14
CA GLY A 420 -0.72 -15.10 20.99
C GLY A 420 -1.74 -14.10 20.43
N ARG A 421 -1.50 -12.79 20.57
CA ARG A 421 -2.33 -11.73 19.95
C ARG A 421 -1.86 -11.41 18.53
N LEU A 422 -0.56 -11.46 18.30
CA LEU A 422 0.07 -11.19 17.02
C LEU A 422 -0.27 -12.26 15.97
N PHE A 423 -0.26 -13.54 16.34
CA PHE A 423 -0.69 -14.67 15.49
C PHE A 423 -2.22 -14.88 15.55
N ALA A 424 -2.94 -13.77 15.38
CA ALA A 424 -4.39 -13.67 15.33
C ALA A 424 -4.78 -12.30 14.73
N LEU A 425 -6.06 -11.90 14.84
CA LEU A 425 -6.52 -10.60 14.38
C LEU A 425 -5.92 -9.40 15.15
N GLY A 426 -5.23 -9.64 16.28
CA GLY A 426 -4.52 -8.60 17.02
C GLY A 426 -3.39 -7.96 16.20
N PHE A 427 -2.85 -8.67 15.20
CA PHE A 427 -1.90 -8.13 14.21
C PHE A 427 -2.34 -6.79 13.61
N LEU A 428 -3.64 -6.63 13.32
CA LEU A 428 -4.18 -5.44 12.64
C LEU A 428 -4.17 -4.19 13.53
N ALA A 429 -4.01 -4.36 14.84
CA ALA A 429 -3.93 -3.27 15.81
C ALA A 429 -2.49 -2.77 16.03
N GLU A 430 -1.49 -3.54 15.60
CA GLU A 430 -0.07 -3.22 15.76
C GLU A 430 0.46 -2.35 14.62
N ASN A 431 1.57 -1.66 14.84
CA ASN A 431 2.31 -0.98 13.78
C ASN A 431 2.81 -2.03 12.75
N SER A 432 2.65 -1.76 11.45
CA SER A 432 3.02 -2.71 10.39
C SER A 432 4.50 -3.11 10.42
N SER A 433 5.43 -2.18 10.66
CA SER A 433 6.86 -2.51 10.76
C SER A 433 7.12 -3.48 11.92
N THR A 434 6.52 -3.23 13.08
CA THR A 434 6.62 -4.09 14.27
C THR A 434 6.05 -5.47 14.00
N ALA A 435 4.79 -5.51 13.54
CA ALA A 435 4.04 -6.76 13.37
C ALA A 435 4.72 -7.71 12.39
N TYR A 436 5.18 -7.21 11.24
CA TYR A 436 5.85 -8.01 10.20
C TYR A 436 7.19 -8.54 10.68
N THR A 437 7.98 -7.68 11.34
CA THR A 437 9.34 -8.04 11.80
C THR A 437 9.30 -9.11 12.87
N VAL A 438 8.44 -8.95 13.88
CA VAL A 438 8.28 -9.90 14.99
C VAL A 438 7.70 -11.21 14.49
N SER A 439 6.68 -11.16 13.62
CA SER A 439 6.08 -12.37 13.06
C SER A 439 7.08 -13.16 12.23
N GLY A 440 7.87 -12.49 11.39
CA GLY A 440 8.93 -13.13 10.61
C GLY A 440 10.02 -13.75 11.48
N ALA A 441 10.48 -13.04 12.51
CA ALA A 441 11.47 -13.55 13.44
C ALA A 441 10.98 -14.80 14.20
N PHE A 442 9.72 -14.80 14.65
CA PHE A 442 9.15 -15.93 15.37
C PHE A 442 8.86 -17.14 14.45
N VAL A 443 8.36 -16.92 13.23
CA VAL A 443 8.17 -18.02 12.26
C VAL A 443 9.51 -18.66 11.86
N ALA A 444 10.57 -17.85 11.71
CA ALA A 444 11.92 -18.37 11.50
C ALA A 444 12.40 -19.22 12.69
N HIS A 445 12.19 -18.76 13.93
CA HIS A 445 12.49 -19.52 15.14
C HIS A 445 11.73 -20.86 15.19
N VAL A 446 10.43 -20.87 14.86
CA VAL A 446 9.64 -22.12 14.80
C VAL A 446 10.22 -23.09 13.76
N ARG A 447 10.60 -22.59 12.58
CA ARG A 447 11.25 -23.42 11.55
C ARG A 447 12.57 -24.01 12.06
N GLU A 448 13.40 -23.21 12.71
CA GLU A 448 14.70 -23.64 13.22
C GLU A 448 14.54 -24.70 14.32
N ARG A 449 13.58 -24.52 15.23
CA ARG A 449 13.41 -25.39 16.40
C ARG A 449 12.60 -26.66 16.12
N HIS A 450 11.61 -26.58 15.23
CA HIS A 450 10.63 -27.63 14.98
C HIS A 450 10.61 -28.14 13.52
N GLY A 451 11.43 -27.56 12.65
CA GLY A 451 11.55 -27.96 11.25
C GLY A 451 10.47 -27.39 10.34
N ALA A 452 10.69 -27.55 9.03
CA ALA A 452 9.80 -26.99 8.02
C ALA A 452 8.41 -27.67 7.98
N GLU A 453 8.31 -28.95 8.37
CA GLU A 453 7.03 -29.65 8.47
C GLU A 453 6.10 -29.02 9.51
N ALA A 454 6.62 -28.61 10.66
CA ALA A 454 5.86 -27.92 11.69
C ALA A 454 5.28 -26.61 11.15
N VAL A 455 6.06 -25.82 10.40
CA VAL A 455 5.60 -24.58 9.77
C VAL A 455 4.50 -24.85 8.75
N ARG A 456 4.65 -25.86 7.89
CA ARG A 456 3.61 -26.23 6.91
C ARG A 456 2.34 -26.72 7.59
N ALA A 457 2.45 -27.52 8.65
CA ALA A 457 1.32 -27.99 9.44
C ALA A 457 0.57 -26.82 10.10
N TRP A 458 1.32 -25.85 10.65
CA TRP A 458 0.76 -24.64 11.24
C TRP A 458 0.05 -23.78 10.20
N TYR A 459 0.69 -23.54 9.05
CA TYR A 459 0.10 -22.81 7.92
C TYR A 459 -1.16 -23.52 7.38
N GLY A 460 -1.17 -24.85 7.40
CA GLY A 460 -2.33 -25.69 7.06
C GLY A 460 -3.46 -25.65 8.09
N GLY A 461 -3.32 -24.90 9.18
CA GLY A 461 -4.36 -24.62 10.17
C GLY A 461 -4.33 -25.48 11.43
N ARG A 462 -3.29 -26.31 11.64
CA ARG A 462 -3.09 -26.98 12.94
C ARG A 462 -2.58 -25.95 13.96
N PRO A 463 -3.16 -25.86 15.17
CA PRO A 463 -2.68 -24.93 16.19
C PRO A 463 -1.23 -25.20 16.58
N LEU A 464 -0.42 -24.14 16.66
CA LEU A 464 1.00 -24.26 17.02
C LEU A 464 1.23 -25.00 18.36
N PRO A 465 0.45 -24.76 19.43
CA PRO A 465 0.61 -25.51 20.69
C PRO A 465 0.43 -27.03 20.55
N GLU A 466 -0.40 -27.49 19.62
CA GLU A 466 -0.57 -28.93 19.35
C GLU A 466 0.60 -29.52 18.57
N ILE A 467 1.30 -28.69 17.78
CA ILE A 467 2.47 -29.10 16.99
C ILE A 467 3.71 -29.16 17.88
N THR A 468 3.89 -28.17 18.75
CA THR A 468 5.09 -28.04 19.60
C THR A 468 4.96 -28.76 20.94
N GLY A 469 3.72 -29.02 21.40
CA GLY A 469 3.44 -29.56 22.72
C GLY A 469 3.57 -28.53 23.85
N ALA A 470 3.76 -27.24 23.53
CA ALA A 470 3.95 -26.16 24.49
C ALA A 470 2.88 -25.08 24.32
N SER A 471 2.44 -24.48 25.43
CA SER A 471 1.54 -23.32 25.39
C SER A 471 2.20 -22.10 24.78
N TRP A 472 1.39 -21.13 24.31
CA TRP A 472 1.90 -19.85 23.81
C TRP A 472 2.79 -19.13 24.82
N GLU A 473 2.44 -19.17 26.10
CA GLU A 473 3.20 -18.49 27.16
C GLU A 473 4.55 -19.17 27.41
N GLU A 474 4.63 -20.49 27.33
CA GLU A 474 5.88 -21.24 27.44
C GLU A 474 6.80 -20.94 26.24
N MET A 475 6.24 -20.95 25.02
CA MET A 475 6.99 -20.60 23.82
C MET A 475 7.48 -19.15 23.85
N GLU A 476 6.64 -18.21 24.28
CA GLU A 476 7.00 -16.80 24.38
C GLU A 476 8.12 -16.58 25.42
N ARG A 477 8.03 -17.21 26.59
CA ARG A 477 9.10 -17.15 27.60
C ARG A 477 10.42 -17.74 27.09
N ALA A 478 10.37 -18.90 26.44
CA ALA A 478 11.56 -19.54 25.89
C ALA A 478 12.21 -18.66 24.82
N TRP A 479 11.41 -18.12 23.90
CA TRP A 479 11.89 -17.24 22.85
C TRP A 479 12.46 -15.93 23.40
N HIS A 480 11.83 -15.34 24.43
CA HIS A 480 12.36 -14.16 25.10
C HIS A 480 13.74 -14.41 25.73
N ALA A 481 13.94 -15.57 26.35
CA ALA A 481 15.24 -15.94 26.92
C ALA A 481 16.32 -16.10 25.83
N GLU A 482 15.96 -16.62 24.65
CA GLU A 482 16.89 -16.67 23.50
C GLU A 482 17.23 -15.29 22.97
N LEU A 483 16.25 -14.38 22.88
CA LEU A 483 16.50 -12.99 22.51
C LEU A 483 17.46 -12.33 23.50
N ASP A 484 17.32 -12.59 24.81
CA ASP A 484 18.21 -12.04 25.85
C ASP A 484 19.68 -12.43 25.72
N ALA A 485 19.98 -13.53 25.00
CA ALA A 485 21.35 -13.93 24.71
C ALA A 485 22.00 -13.11 23.57
N ILE A 486 21.23 -12.33 22.81
CA ILE A 486 21.72 -11.51 21.69
C ILE A 486 22.28 -10.20 22.22
N ALA A 487 23.56 -9.94 21.95
CA ALA A 487 24.20 -8.65 22.20
C ALA A 487 23.94 -7.69 21.02
N LEU A 488 23.38 -6.51 21.30
CA LEU A 488 23.12 -5.48 20.29
C LEU A 488 24.06 -4.27 20.49
N PRO A 489 24.55 -3.64 19.41
CA PRO A 489 25.19 -2.33 19.50
C PRO A 489 24.21 -1.25 19.97
N GLU A 490 24.67 -0.25 20.71
CA GLU A 490 23.82 0.86 21.20
C GLU A 490 23.11 1.59 20.05
N ALA A 491 23.80 1.79 18.93
CA ALA A 491 23.22 2.45 17.76
C ALA A 491 22.05 1.64 17.13
N ALA A 492 21.98 0.32 17.34
CA ALA A 492 20.83 -0.51 16.92
C ALA A 492 19.58 -0.21 17.76
N ARG A 493 19.73 0.04 19.07
CA ARG A 493 18.64 0.42 19.98
C ARG A 493 18.04 1.77 19.57
N VAL A 494 18.90 2.75 19.29
CA VAL A 494 18.49 4.08 18.80
C VAL A 494 17.73 3.99 17.47
N GLN A 495 18.22 3.17 16.54
CA GLN A 495 17.55 2.98 15.25
C GLN A 495 16.19 2.28 15.41
N ALA A 496 16.10 1.30 16.32
CA ALA A 496 14.85 0.61 16.62
C ALA A 496 13.79 1.55 17.20
N GLU A 497 14.17 2.44 18.12
CA GLU A 497 13.27 3.47 18.66
C GLU A 497 12.69 4.34 17.53
N ALA A 498 13.56 4.89 16.65
CA ALA A 498 13.12 5.70 15.52
C ALA A 498 12.24 4.95 14.50
N ARG A 499 12.42 3.63 14.38
CA ARG A 499 11.70 2.79 13.41
C ARG A 499 10.34 2.33 13.94
N PHE A 500 10.26 1.92 15.20
CA PHE A 500 9.11 1.21 15.76
C PHE A 500 8.24 2.05 16.70
N ASP A 501 8.74 3.16 17.25
CA ASP A 501 7.95 4.09 18.07
C ASP A 501 7.12 5.06 17.19
N LYS A 502 6.30 4.50 16.29
CA LYS A 502 5.37 5.25 15.44
C LYS A 502 3.94 4.80 15.70
N PRO A 503 2.99 5.72 15.93
CA PRO A 503 1.59 5.36 16.17
C PRO A 503 0.98 4.65 14.95
N ALA A 504 0.14 3.65 15.19
CA ALA A 504 -0.62 2.96 14.15
C ALA A 504 -1.56 3.92 13.40
N ILE A 505 -2.01 3.53 12.20
CA ILE A 505 -2.88 4.37 11.33
C ILE A 505 -4.09 4.93 12.09
N PHE A 506 -4.72 4.13 12.94
CA PHE A 506 -5.91 4.53 13.72
C PHE A 506 -5.61 5.55 14.83
N GLY A 507 -4.34 5.75 15.17
CA GLY A 507 -3.88 6.78 16.12
C GLY A 507 -3.47 8.10 15.45
N ARG A 508 -3.45 8.18 14.11
CA ARG A 508 -3.06 9.39 13.37
C ARG A 508 -4.27 10.30 13.08
N ARG A 509 -4.09 11.62 13.13
CA ARG A 509 -5.10 12.60 12.72
C ARG A 509 -5.04 12.78 11.19
N CYS A 510 -6.18 12.64 10.51
CA CYS A 510 -6.32 12.84 9.05
C CYS A 510 -5.28 12.10 8.17
N PRO A 511 -4.96 10.81 8.40
CA PRO A 511 -3.85 10.11 7.76
C PRO A 511 -3.95 10.10 6.23
N ARG A 512 -5.16 9.99 5.67
CA ARG A 512 -5.38 9.98 4.21
C ARG A 512 -4.93 11.27 3.53
N VAL A 513 -5.33 12.41 4.08
CA VAL A 513 -5.02 13.73 3.50
C VAL A 513 -3.56 14.08 3.72
N VAL A 514 -3.02 13.82 4.92
CA VAL A 514 -1.61 14.06 5.25
C VAL A 514 -0.70 13.24 4.34
N ASP A 515 -0.94 11.94 4.22
CA ASP A 515 -0.11 11.06 3.39
C ASP A 515 -0.24 11.39 1.88
N ALA A 516 -1.44 11.80 1.43
CA ALA A 516 -1.64 12.29 0.07
C ALA A 516 -0.86 13.58 -0.22
N CYS A 517 -0.88 14.55 0.70
CA CYS A 517 -0.09 15.79 0.59
C CYS A 517 1.41 15.49 0.63
N ARG A 518 1.88 14.58 1.51
CA ARG A 518 3.31 14.19 1.57
C ARG A 518 3.79 13.60 0.25
N ARG A 519 3.01 12.66 -0.32
CA ARG A 519 3.30 12.07 -1.63
C ARG A 519 3.33 13.13 -2.71
N GLU A 520 2.34 14.02 -2.73
CA GLU A 520 2.29 15.07 -3.73
C GLU A 520 3.49 16.00 -3.60
N ALA A 521 3.91 16.34 -2.38
CA ALA A 521 5.13 17.09 -2.11
C ALA A 521 6.37 16.38 -2.63
N GLU A 522 6.51 15.07 -2.40
CA GLU A 522 7.61 14.25 -2.93
C GLU A 522 7.61 14.23 -4.46
N ARG A 523 6.43 14.10 -5.08
CA ARG A 523 6.26 14.10 -6.54
C ARG A 523 6.62 15.44 -7.15
N LEU A 524 6.17 16.53 -6.55
CA LEU A 524 6.49 17.90 -6.98
C LEU A 524 7.99 18.17 -6.81
N ARG A 525 8.58 17.77 -5.67
CA ARG A 525 10.03 17.84 -5.43
C ARG A 525 10.82 17.06 -6.47
N ALA A 526 10.41 15.84 -6.80
CA ALA A 526 11.07 15.02 -7.82
C ALA A 526 11.03 15.65 -9.23
N ARG A 527 10.04 16.52 -9.49
CA ARG A 527 9.93 17.30 -10.74
C ARG A 527 10.57 18.69 -10.67
N GLY A 528 11.22 19.02 -9.56
CA GLY A 528 11.83 20.34 -9.32
C GLY A 528 10.86 21.43 -8.86
N ASP A 529 9.58 21.13 -8.66
CA ASP A 529 8.59 22.09 -8.14
C ASP A 529 8.66 22.15 -6.61
N LEU A 530 9.70 22.80 -6.10
CA LEU A 530 9.90 22.98 -4.65
C LEU A 530 8.86 23.91 -4.03
N ALA A 531 8.36 24.90 -4.79
CA ALA A 531 7.32 25.82 -4.32
C ALA A 531 6.00 25.09 -4.10
N GLY A 532 5.58 24.25 -5.05
CA GLY A 532 4.41 23.40 -4.90
C GLY A 532 4.57 22.37 -3.78
N ALA A 533 5.76 21.80 -3.58
CA ALA A 533 6.05 20.91 -2.47
C ALA A 533 5.89 21.60 -1.10
N ILE A 534 6.36 22.85 -0.97
CA ILE A 534 6.17 23.67 0.24
C ILE A 534 4.68 23.91 0.52
N GLU A 535 3.89 24.19 -0.52
CA GLU A 535 2.45 24.41 -0.38
C GLU A 535 1.73 23.16 0.16
N GLN A 536 2.12 21.97 -0.30
CA GLN A 536 1.61 20.72 0.28
C GLN A 536 1.98 20.57 1.75
N TYR A 537 3.22 20.93 2.15
CA TYR A 537 3.63 20.90 3.56
C TYR A 537 2.91 21.94 4.43
N ARG A 538 2.54 23.12 3.89
CA ARG A 538 1.65 24.08 4.58
C ARG A 538 0.32 23.45 4.93
N ARG A 539 -0.30 22.77 3.98
CA ARG A 539 -1.54 22.05 4.19
C ARG A 539 -1.41 20.92 5.21
N ILE A 540 -0.25 20.25 5.28
CA ILE A 540 0.02 19.24 6.32
C ILE A 540 0.12 19.91 7.70
N VAL A 541 0.85 21.02 7.84
CA VAL A 541 1.02 21.75 9.11
C VAL A 541 -0.32 22.27 9.66
N GLU A 542 -1.26 22.66 8.80
CA GLU A 542 -2.62 23.04 9.21
C GLU A 542 -3.40 21.88 9.85
N LEU A 543 -3.17 20.65 9.37
CA LEU A 543 -3.84 19.44 9.85
C LEU A 543 -3.13 18.82 11.07
N ASP A 544 -1.80 18.89 11.09
CA ASP A 544 -0.91 18.33 12.11
C ASP A 544 0.13 19.37 12.54
N GLN A 545 -0.10 19.94 13.73
CA GLN A 545 0.78 20.95 14.33
C GLN A 545 1.88 20.33 15.21
N SER A 546 2.23 19.06 15.01
CA SER A 546 3.32 18.45 15.76
C SER A 546 4.66 19.14 15.44
N PRO A 547 5.58 19.24 16.43
CA PRO A 547 6.92 19.78 16.22
C PRO A 547 7.68 19.08 15.08
N ALA A 548 7.46 17.77 14.91
CA ALA A 548 8.08 16.97 13.86
C ALA A 548 7.68 17.43 12.45
N VAL A 549 6.37 17.60 12.20
CA VAL A 549 5.85 18.05 10.90
C VAL A 549 6.31 19.47 10.57
N ARG A 550 6.38 20.36 11.58
CA ARG A 550 6.93 21.71 11.39
C ARG A 550 8.40 21.67 10.96
N LEU A 551 9.21 20.84 11.61
CA LEU A 551 10.62 20.69 11.25
C LEU A 551 10.78 20.08 9.84
N GLU A 552 9.96 19.10 9.45
CA GLU A 552 9.96 18.57 8.07
C GLU A 552 9.68 19.68 7.02
N ALA A 553 8.70 20.54 7.30
CA ALA A 553 8.37 21.68 6.43
C ALA A 553 9.53 22.70 6.37
N ASP A 554 10.18 22.98 7.50
CA ASP A 554 11.34 23.87 7.57
C ASP A 554 12.55 23.30 6.83
N ILE A 555 12.82 21.99 6.95
CA ILE A 555 13.87 21.31 6.17
C ILE A 555 13.64 21.51 4.67
N LEU A 556 12.41 21.31 4.19
CA LEU A 556 12.07 21.50 2.78
C LEU A 556 12.25 22.97 2.35
N ARG A 557 11.82 23.93 3.18
CA ARG A 557 12.01 25.37 2.91
C ARG A 557 13.49 25.73 2.78
N VAL A 558 14.32 25.26 3.72
CA VAL A 558 15.78 25.50 3.72
C VAL A 558 16.43 24.94 2.46
N SER A 559 16.00 23.76 2.00
CA SER A 559 16.45 23.19 0.72
C SER A 559 15.98 24.01 -0.48
N ALA A 560 14.77 24.53 -0.47
CA ALA A 560 14.24 25.37 -1.55
C ALA A 560 14.93 26.73 -1.66
N GLU A 561 15.22 27.38 -0.53
CA GLU A 561 15.99 28.63 -0.48
C GLU A 561 17.41 28.45 -1.02
N ALA A 562 18.06 27.33 -0.68
CA ALA A 562 19.37 26.98 -1.23
C ALA A 562 19.31 26.77 -2.76
N ALA A 563 18.20 26.25 -3.27
CA ALA A 563 17.91 26.15 -4.69
C ALA A 563 17.41 27.46 -5.32
N GLY A 564 17.49 28.61 -4.63
CA GLY A 564 17.09 29.90 -5.18
C GLY A 564 15.58 30.05 -5.45
N VAL A 565 14.75 29.14 -4.92
CA VAL A 565 13.30 29.20 -5.04
C VAL A 565 12.76 30.10 -3.95
N VAL A 566 12.14 31.21 -4.33
CA VAL A 566 11.44 32.09 -3.39
C VAL A 566 10.06 31.47 -3.13
N PRO A 567 9.75 31.01 -1.90
CA PRO A 567 8.44 30.47 -1.60
C PRO A 567 7.36 31.56 -1.77
N PRO A 568 6.11 31.19 -2.13
CA PRO A 568 5.01 32.14 -2.23
C PRO A 568 4.89 32.94 -0.93
N SER A 569 4.76 34.27 -1.05
CA SER A 569 4.71 35.24 0.03
C SER A 569 3.66 34.86 1.09
N GLY A 570 4.11 34.30 2.19
CA GLY A 570 3.33 33.98 3.37
C GLY A 570 4.27 34.01 4.57
N ALA A 571 3.74 34.38 5.75
CA ALA A 571 4.51 34.41 6.99
C ALA A 571 5.33 33.12 7.16
N PRO A 572 6.55 33.17 7.74
CA PRO A 572 7.27 31.95 8.09
C PRO A 572 6.33 31.02 8.85
N PHE A 573 6.40 29.71 8.57
CA PHE A 573 5.82 28.71 9.46
C PHE A 573 6.24 29.12 10.87
N ALA A 574 5.26 29.43 11.73
CA ALA A 574 5.47 30.23 12.95
C ALA A 574 6.82 29.92 13.63
N ALA A 575 7.59 30.98 13.92
CA ALA A 575 8.98 30.91 14.38
C ALA A 575 9.25 29.80 15.41
N GLY A 576 10.35 29.08 15.21
CA GLY A 576 10.80 27.95 16.02
C GLY A 576 10.49 26.66 15.27
N ILE A 577 11.44 26.09 14.53
CA ILE A 577 12.64 25.43 15.06
C ILE A 577 13.80 25.68 14.08
N ALA A 578 14.54 26.79 14.25
CA ALA A 578 15.92 26.78 13.78
C ALA A 578 16.70 25.98 14.83
N PRO A 579 17.32 24.82 14.52
CA PRO A 579 18.30 24.26 15.44
C PRO A 579 19.37 25.34 15.62
N PRO A 580 19.58 25.87 16.85
CA PRO A 580 20.45 27.00 17.05
C PRO A 580 21.82 26.72 16.43
N GLU A 581 22.42 27.72 15.78
CA GLU A 581 23.82 27.64 15.41
C GLU A 581 24.63 27.44 16.69
N GLY A 582 25.12 26.21 16.91
CA GLY A 582 26.04 25.90 18.01
C GLY A 582 25.52 24.96 19.11
N HIS A 583 24.33 24.36 19.03
CA HIS A 583 23.91 23.41 20.08
C HIS A 583 24.34 21.97 19.77
N VAL A 584 25.49 21.63 20.32
CA VAL A 584 25.88 20.27 20.70
C VAL A 584 24.96 19.85 21.85
N ALA A 585 24.11 18.86 21.65
CA ALA A 585 23.37 18.23 22.74
C ALA A 585 23.53 16.71 22.64
N GLY A 586 24.18 16.17 23.67
CA GLY A 586 24.41 14.75 23.85
C GLY A 586 23.14 13.97 24.19
N GLU A 587 23.23 12.67 23.95
CA GLU A 587 22.65 11.56 24.72
C GLU A 587 21.47 11.88 25.65
N SER A 588 20.33 12.27 25.09
CA SER A 588 19.02 12.00 25.70
C SER A 588 17.93 11.97 24.62
N PRO A 589 16.94 11.05 24.69
CA PRO A 589 15.75 11.07 23.83
C PRO A 589 14.97 12.40 23.91
N GLU A 590 15.11 13.10 25.05
CA GLU A 590 14.52 14.40 25.33
C GLU A 590 15.59 15.49 25.19
N ASP A 591 15.74 16.05 23.99
CA ASP A 591 16.38 17.36 23.83
C ASP A 591 15.45 18.41 24.49
N PRO A 592 15.87 19.10 25.57
CA PRO A 592 15.02 20.07 26.27
C PRO A 592 14.55 21.21 25.37
N ALA A 593 15.26 21.47 24.27
CA ALA A 593 14.91 22.52 23.32
C ALA A 593 13.82 22.10 22.32
N LEU A 594 13.61 20.79 22.09
CA LEU A 594 12.70 20.24 21.08
C LEU A 594 11.96 18.97 21.56
N PRO A 595 11.13 19.07 22.63
CA PRO A 595 10.35 17.95 23.12
C PRO A 595 9.40 17.43 22.03
N GLY A 596 9.42 16.11 21.77
CA GLY A 596 8.50 15.43 20.86
C GLY A 596 8.89 15.41 19.38
N VAL A 597 10.11 15.85 19.00
CA VAL A 597 10.64 15.64 17.65
C VAL A 597 11.39 14.30 17.59
N PRO A 598 11.11 13.41 16.62
CA PRO A 598 11.89 12.19 16.46
C PRO A 598 13.34 12.46 16.03
N ARG A 599 14.29 11.68 16.55
CA ARG A 599 15.74 11.85 16.27
C ARG A 599 16.09 11.85 14.79
N HIS A 600 15.47 10.98 14.00
CA HIS A 600 15.71 10.92 12.55
C HIS A 600 15.36 12.22 11.81
N VAL A 601 14.39 12.99 12.30
CA VAL A 601 14.05 14.31 11.73
C VAL A 601 15.11 15.33 12.09
N ARG A 602 15.65 15.28 13.33
CA ARG A 602 16.79 16.12 13.76
C ARG A 602 18.05 15.83 12.94
N ASP A 603 18.41 14.56 12.80
CA ASP A 603 19.59 14.15 12.02
C ASP A 603 19.45 14.56 10.54
N LYS A 604 18.23 14.53 10.00
CA LYS A 604 17.97 15.05 8.64
C LYS A 604 18.21 16.56 8.53
N ALA A 605 17.87 17.33 9.55
CA ALA A 605 18.15 18.77 9.58
C ALA A 605 19.67 19.06 9.63
N VAL A 606 20.44 18.28 10.40
CA VAL A 606 21.91 18.38 10.45
C VAL A 606 22.51 18.05 9.08
N GLU A 607 22.05 16.97 8.44
CA GLU A 607 22.51 16.59 7.09
C GLU A 607 22.24 17.71 6.07
N VAL A 608 21.05 18.30 6.05
CA VAL A 608 20.72 19.38 5.08
C VAL A 608 21.56 20.64 5.32
N ARG A 609 21.93 20.93 6.56
CA ARG A 609 22.89 22.01 6.86
C ARG A 609 24.29 21.68 6.35
N ALA A 610 24.75 20.45 6.52
CA ALA A 610 26.03 19.99 6.00
C ALA A 610 26.06 19.98 4.46
N ASP A 611 24.94 19.62 3.81
CA ASP A 611 24.75 19.71 2.35
C ASP A 611 24.95 21.16 1.87
N ARG A 612 24.38 22.14 2.57
CA ARG A 612 24.58 23.57 2.25
C ARG A 612 26.02 24.03 2.45
N ALA A 613 26.68 23.60 3.52
CA ALA A 613 28.08 23.92 3.75
C ALA A 613 28.96 23.34 2.63
N LEU A 614 28.68 22.11 2.18
CA LEU A 614 29.40 21.47 1.08
C LEU A 614 29.23 22.26 -0.24
N VAL A 615 28.00 22.66 -0.56
CA VAL A 615 27.70 23.50 -1.75
C VAL A 615 28.40 24.86 -1.67
N ALA A 616 28.47 25.46 -0.47
CA ALA A 616 29.15 26.74 -0.24
C ALA A 616 30.69 26.64 -0.24
N GLY A 617 31.23 25.42 -0.34
CA GLY A 617 32.67 25.16 -0.29
C GLY A 617 33.27 25.16 1.11
N ASP A 618 32.44 25.23 2.16
CA ASP A 618 32.82 25.11 3.57
C ASP A 618 32.95 23.63 3.95
N GLY A 619 34.07 23.02 3.50
CA GLY A 619 34.33 21.59 3.67
C GLY A 619 34.45 21.16 5.15
N GLU A 620 35.01 22.01 6.01
CA GLU A 620 35.17 21.69 7.43
C GLU A 620 33.82 21.57 8.14
N ARG A 621 32.95 22.56 7.96
CA ARG A 621 31.59 22.54 8.55
C ARG A 621 30.74 21.42 7.94
N ALA A 622 30.91 21.12 6.65
CA ALA A 622 30.22 20.01 5.99
C ALA A 622 30.65 18.66 6.59
N ALA A 623 31.96 18.40 6.66
CA ALA A 623 32.50 17.15 7.18
C ALA A 623 32.09 16.91 8.64
N ALA A 624 32.16 17.94 9.49
CA ALA A 624 31.75 17.86 10.89
C ALA A 624 30.26 17.46 11.03
N GLY A 625 29.36 18.06 10.24
CA GLY A 625 27.94 17.72 10.27
C GLY A 625 27.64 16.31 9.79
N TYR A 626 28.31 15.84 8.72
CA TYR A 626 28.14 14.45 8.26
C TYR A 626 28.68 13.43 9.26
N GLN A 627 29.83 13.70 9.89
CA GLN A 627 30.41 12.84 10.93
C GLN A 627 29.51 12.75 12.16
N GLU A 628 28.89 13.87 12.55
CA GLU A 628 27.90 13.89 13.63
C GLU A 628 26.75 12.91 13.34
N VAL A 629 26.15 13.00 12.15
CA VAL A 629 25.07 12.08 11.76
C VAL A 629 25.59 10.64 11.65
N ALA A 630 26.76 10.42 11.07
CA ALA A 630 27.34 9.10 10.89
C ALA A 630 27.59 8.37 12.22
N SER A 631 27.93 9.10 13.30
CA SER A 631 28.14 8.52 14.63
C SER A 631 26.88 7.92 15.27
N ARG A 632 25.69 8.17 14.68
CA ARG A 632 24.37 7.84 15.26
C ARG A 632 23.55 6.88 14.40
N VAL A 633 24.10 6.43 13.28
CA VAL A 633 23.40 5.61 12.28
C VAL A 633 24.11 4.28 12.13
N VAL A 634 23.35 3.19 12.01
CA VAL A 634 23.88 1.85 11.65
C VAL A 634 23.55 1.45 10.22
N ASP A 635 22.67 2.21 9.56
CA ASP A 635 22.32 2.00 8.16
C ASP A 635 23.56 2.22 7.27
N GLU A 636 24.11 1.12 6.78
CA GLU A 636 25.32 1.09 5.97
C GLU A 636 25.18 1.85 4.64
N ASP A 637 23.97 1.89 4.06
CA ASP A 637 23.73 2.64 2.83
C ASP A 637 23.76 4.14 3.08
N LYS A 638 23.19 4.56 4.22
CA LYS A 638 23.28 5.94 4.69
C LYS A 638 24.71 6.32 5.03
N LEU A 639 25.42 5.48 5.78
CA LEU A 639 26.82 5.70 6.15
C LEU A 639 27.72 5.82 4.94
N ARG A 640 27.58 4.94 3.95
CA ARG A 640 28.32 5.03 2.68
C ARG A 640 28.05 6.35 1.95
N THR A 641 26.80 6.82 1.95
CA THR A 641 26.46 8.11 1.33
C THR A 641 27.13 9.27 2.07
N LEU A 642 27.18 9.22 3.41
CA LEU A 642 27.87 10.21 4.23
C LEU A 642 29.40 10.16 4.01
N ASP A 643 30.00 8.97 3.92
CA ASP A 643 31.43 8.79 3.63
C ASP A 643 31.82 9.45 2.30
N VAL A 644 31.01 9.28 1.25
CA VAL A 644 31.22 9.93 -0.05
C VAL A 644 31.12 11.45 0.06
N LYS A 645 30.14 11.97 0.83
CA LYS A 645 30.00 13.42 1.06
C LYS A 645 31.14 13.99 1.91
N ILE A 646 31.66 13.24 2.88
CA ILE A 646 32.82 13.61 3.70
C ILE A 646 34.08 13.66 2.83
N ALA A 647 34.32 12.64 2.00
CA ALA A 647 35.44 12.64 1.06
C ALA A 647 35.38 13.83 0.10
N ALA A 648 34.18 14.16 -0.38
CA ALA A 648 33.96 15.32 -1.24
C ALA A 648 34.22 16.67 -0.57
N ALA A 649 34.23 16.74 0.77
CA ALA A 649 34.52 17.98 1.49
C ALA A 649 36.00 18.40 1.37
N GLY A 650 36.91 17.45 1.09
CA GLY A 650 38.36 17.67 1.02
C GLY A 650 38.97 17.74 -0.38
N ASP A 651 38.23 17.37 -1.44
CA ASP A 651 38.70 17.42 -2.84
C ASP A 651 37.71 18.22 -3.71
N GLU A 652 38.18 19.29 -4.35
CA GLU A 652 37.39 20.17 -5.22
C GLU A 652 36.67 19.41 -6.35
N ARG A 653 37.36 18.46 -6.99
CA ARG A 653 36.81 17.68 -8.11
C ARG A 653 35.68 16.80 -7.63
N ALA A 654 35.89 16.12 -6.49
CA ALA A 654 34.88 15.31 -5.84
C ALA A 654 33.70 16.18 -5.38
N ARG A 655 33.96 17.36 -4.79
CA ARG A 655 32.91 18.29 -4.36
C ARG A 655 31.96 18.66 -5.49
N GLN A 656 32.51 19.03 -6.64
CA GLN A 656 31.71 19.41 -7.82
C GLN A 656 30.87 18.22 -8.30
N ALA A 657 31.48 17.05 -8.48
CA ALA A 657 30.79 15.85 -8.96
C ALA A 657 29.70 15.36 -8.00
N ILE A 658 30.00 15.29 -6.70
CA ILE A 658 29.09 14.80 -5.66
C ILE A 658 27.95 15.78 -5.38
N THR A 659 28.23 17.08 -5.45
CA THR A 659 27.18 18.10 -5.33
C THR A 659 26.16 17.92 -6.44
N GLU A 660 26.59 17.82 -7.71
CA GLU A 660 25.67 17.60 -8.83
C GLU A 660 24.96 16.24 -8.74
N LEU A 661 25.61 15.21 -8.21
CA LEU A 661 25.03 13.87 -8.10
C LEU A 661 23.98 13.75 -6.99
N LEU A 662 24.23 14.32 -5.81
CA LEU A 662 23.47 14.01 -4.58
C LEU A 662 22.70 15.19 -3.98
N ILE A 663 23.05 16.43 -4.32
CA ILE A 663 22.54 17.64 -3.63
C ILE A 663 21.87 18.61 -4.60
N GLY A 664 22.56 18.99 -5.67
CA GLY A 664 22.21 20.10 -6.56
C GLY A 664 22.97 21.39 -6.23
N THR A 665 22.80 22.40 -7.08
CA THR A 665 23.45 23.71 -6.98
C THR A 665 22.41 24.84 -6.79
N ALA A 666 22.87 26.07 -6.59
CA ALA A 666 21.96 27.22 -6.51
C ALA A 666 21.11 27.34 -7.79
N GLY A 667 19.78 27.23 -7.64
CA GLY A 667 18.84 27.28 -8.77
C GLY A 667 18.44 25.93 -9.36
N ARG A 668 19.13 24.83 -9.04
CA ARG A 668 18.94 23.52 -9.69
C ARG A 668 19.12 22.36 -8.72
N GLY A 669 18.19 21.40 -8.74
CA GLY A 669 18.37 20.12 -8.04
C GLY A 669 19.55 19.31 -8.59
N PRO A 670 19.78 18.09 -8.09
CA PRO A 670 20.80 17.20 -8.64
C PRO A 670 20.67 17.05 -10.16
N ASP A 671 21.79 17.11 -10.88
CA ASP A 671 21.88 16.96 -12.32
C ASP A 671 22.71 15.71 -12.66
N PRO A 672 22.05 14.57 -12.93
CA PRO A 672 22.74 13.32 -13.23
C PRO A 672 23.64 13.40 -14.45
N VAL A 673 23.28 14.21 -15.47
CA VAL A 673 24.06 14.31 -16.71
C VAL A 673 25.36 15.04 -16.43
N ARG A 674 25.28 16.21 -15.79
CA ARG A 674 26.46 16.98 -15.39
C ARG A 674 27.33 16.20 -14.40
N ALA A 675 26.71 15.51 -13.44
CA ALA A 675 27.43 14.63 -12.54
C ALA A 675 28.22 13.55 -13.29
N ALA A 676 27.64 12.91 -14.31
CA ALA A 676 28.32 11.90 -15.11
C ALA A 676 29.51 12.47 -15.89
N GLU A 677 29.39 13.68 -16.46
CA GLU A 677 30.50 14.38 -17.13
C GLU A 677 31.66 14.65 -16.15
N LEU A 678 31.36 15.19 -14.97
CA LEU A 678 32.35 15.49 -13.94
C LEU A 678 33.01 14.22 -13.40
N LEU A 679 32.25 13.15 -13.16
CA LEU A 679 32.79 11.86 -12.75
C LEU A 679 33.69 11.24 -13.83
N GLY A 680 33.32 11.36 -15.10
CA GLY A 680 34.14 10.92 -16.22
C GLY A 680 35.47 11.69 -16.31
N ALA A 681 35.42 13.02 -16.16
CA ALA A 681 36.61 13.87 -16.13
C ALA A 681 37.51 13.56 -14.91
N TRP A 682 36.90 13.29 -13.74
CA TRP A 682 37.64 12.86 -12.56
C TRP A 682 38.32 11.51 -12.80
N ALA A 683 37.61 10.50 -13.31
CA ALA A 683 38.20 9.19 -13.64
C ALA A 683 39.36 9.30 -14.64
N ALA A 684 39.26 10.19 -15.64
CA ALA A 684 40.32 10.40 -16.62
C ALA A 684 41.57 11.08 -16.03
N THR A 685 41.39 11.98 -15.05
CA THR A 685 42.50 12.72 -14.41
C THR A 685 43.10 12.03 -13.20
N ALA A 686 42.41 11.03 -12.63
CA ALA A 686 42.86 10.21 -11.52
C ALA A 686 42.52 8.73 -11.77
N PRO A 687 43.19 8.05 -12.72
CA PRO A 687 42.85 6.67 -13.11
C PRO A 687 43.11 5.63 -12.02
N THR A 688 43.89 5.98 -10.99
CA THR A 688 44.12 5.13 -9.81
C THR A 688 43.00 5.23 -8.78
N ASP A 689 42.09 6.19 -8.90
CA ASP A 689 40.95 6.37 -7.98
C ASP A 689 39.71 5.65 -8.52
N GLY A 690 39.24 4.64 -7.78
CA GLY A 690 38.09 3.83 -8.16
C GLY A 690 36.73 4.45 -7.84
N LEU A 691 36.66 5.50 -7.01
CA LEU A 691 35.40 6.13 -6.59
C LEU A 691 34.56 6.67 -7.75
N PRO A 692 35.09 7.45 -8.72
CA PRO A 692 34.28 7.97 -9.81
C PRO A 692 33.67 6.86 -10.68
N MET A 693 34.44 5.80 -10.97
CA MET A 693 33.97 4.65 -11.75
C MET A 693 32.88 3.85 -11.02
N TYR A 694 33.01 3.71 -9.69
CA TYR A 694 31.95 3.12 -8.86
C TYR A 694 30.65 3.92 -8.92
N LEU A 695 30.71 5.25 -8.79
CA LEU A 695 29.53 6.11 -8.81
C LEU A 695 28.83 6.09 -10.18
N LEU A 696 29.61 6.09 -11.26
CA LEU A 696 29.10 5.88 -12.62
C LEU A 696 28.42 4.51 -12.73
N ALA A 697 29.08 3.44 -12.26
CA ALA A 697 28.52 2.10 -12.35
C ALA A 697 27.20 1.95 -11.59
N ARG A 698 27.07 2.57 -10.41
CA ARG A 698 25.83 2.54 -9.61
C ARG A 698 24.63 3.07 -10.40
N ARG A 699 24.83 4.08 -11.25
CA ARG A 699 23.78 4.59 -12.14
C ARG A 699 23.38 3.54 -13.18
N TYR A 700 24.34 2.91 -13.85
CA TYR A 700 24.03 1.86 -14.82
C TYR A 700 23.31 0.66 -14.18
N VAL A 701 23.63 0.32 -12.92
CA VAL A 701 22.88 -0.69 -12.16
C VAL A 701 21.41 -0.29 -12.00
N GLY A 702 21.14 0.95 -11.56
CA GLY A 702 19.76 1.44 -11.40
C GLY A 702 19.01 1.62 -12.73
N GLU A 703 19.71 1.73 -13.86
CA GLU A 703 19.12 1.74 -15.20
C GLU A 703 18.95 0.32 -15.79
N GLY A 704 19.32 -0.74 -15.05
CA GLY A 704 19.27 -2.13 -15.54
C GLY A 704 20.33 -2.47 -16.61
N ARG A 705 21.28 -1.57 -16.86
CA ARG A 705 22.34 -1.70 -17.88
C ARG A 705 23.54 -2.44 -17.33
N PHE A 706 23.33 -3.73 -17.08
CA PHE A 706 24.29 -4.55 -16.32
C PHE A 706 25.62 -4.80 -17.03
N ALA A 707 25.66 -4.84 -18.37
CA ALA A 707 26.91 -5.02 -19.09
C ALA A 707 27.85 -3.81 -18.90
N GLU A 708 27.30 -2.60 -19.05
CA GLU A 708 28.03 -1.35 -18.83
C GLU A 708 28.40 -1.16 -17.36
N ALA A 709 27.52 -1.56 -16.44
CA ALA A 709 27.82 -1.55 -15.01
C ALA A 709 28.98 -2.49 -14.66
N ALA A 710 29.03 -3.70 -15.26
CA ALA A 710 30.09 -4.68 -15.01
C ALA A 710 31.47 -4.11 -15.37
N GLU A 711 31.61 -3.54 -16.56
CA GLU A 711 32.85 -2.91 -17.03
C GLU A 711 33.36 -1.85 -16.04
N ARG A 712 32.46 -0.97 -15.58
CA ARG A 712 32.82 0.13 -14.69
C ARG A 712 33.13 -0.33 -13.26
N LEU A 713 32.42 -1.35 -12.76
CA LEU A 713 32.73 -1.98 -11.48
C LEU A 713 34.07 -2.70 -11.52
N ASP A 714 34.39 -3.40 -12.62
CA ASP A 714 35.67 -4.07 -12.78
C ASP A 714 36.82 -3.05 -12.80
N HIS A 715 36.65 -1.91 -13.49
CA HIS A 715 37.60 -0.79 -13.42
C HIS A 715 37.72 -0.20 -12.02
N ALA A 716 36.60 0.06 -11.34
CA ALA A 716 36.59 0.62 -9.99
C ALA A 716 37.30 -0.30 -8.97
N LEU A 717 37.07 -1.61 -9.06
CA LEU A 717 37.63 -2.61 -8.15
C LEU A 717 39.12 -2.87 -8.40
N ALA A 718 39.58 -2.73 -9.65
CA ALA A 718 40.99 -2.79 -10.02
C ALA A 718 41.78 -1.56 -9.55
N ALA A 719 41.12 -0.41 -9.41
CA ALA A 719 41.67 0.82 -8.87
C ALA A 719 41.62 0.88 -7.33
N GLU A 720 42.22 1.92 -6.75
CA GLU A 720 42.18 2.18 -5.31
C GLU A 720 40.86 2.87 -4.93
N ILE A 721 40.02 2.17 -4.17
CA ILE A 721 38.88 2.75 -3.45
C ILE A 721 39.30 2.92 -1.98
N THR A 722 39.54 4.17 -1.57
CA THR A 722 39.99 4.53 -0.21
C THR A 722 38.89 4.40 0.84
N LEU A 723 37.62 4.47 0.43
CA LEU A 723 36.45 4.37 1.30
C LEU A 723 36.04 2.89 1.49
N PRO A 724 36.20 2.29 2.69
CA PRO A 724 35.96 0.84 2.88
C PRO A 724 34.51 0.41 2.60
N ARG A 725 33.52 1.24 2.98
CA ARG A 725 32.09 0.96 2.72
C ARG A 725 31.78 1.00 1.23
N VAL A 726 32.43 1.89 0.48
CA VAL A 726 32.28 1.97 -0.98
C VAL A 726 32.86 0.73 -1.65
N ARG A 727 34.07 0.30 -1.24
CA ARG A 727 34.68 -0.92 -1.80
C ARG A 727 33.83 -2.16 -1.54
N THR A 728 33.34 -2.30 -0.30
CA THR A 728 32.44 -3.39 0.10
C THR A 728 31.16 -3.37 -0.73
N GLU A 729 30.57 -2.20 -0.96
CA GLU A 729 29.39 -2.07 -1.81
C GLU A 729 29.69 -2.33 -3.29
N ALA A 730 30.86 -1.95 -3.81
CA ALA A 730 31.25 -2.23 -5.18
C ALA A 730 31.34 -3.74 -5.45
N GLU A 731 31.91 -4.50 -4.50
CA GLU A 731 31.94 -5.97 -4.53
C GLU A 731 30.51 -6.55 -4.52
N ARG A 732 29.62 -6.01 -3.66
CA ARG A 732 28.20 -6.41 -3.62
C ARG A 732 27.46 -6.12 -4.92
N LEU A 733 27.60 -4.91 -5.47
CA LEU A 733 26.97 -4.54 -6.73
C LEU A 733 27.50 -5.42 -7.86
N ARG A 734 28.80 -5.76 -7.86
CA ARG A 734 29.36 -6.64 -8.89
C ARG A 734 28.82 -8.06 -8.81
N LEU A 735 28.54 -8.56 -7.60
CA LEU A 735 27.78 -9.80 -7.38
C LEU A 735 26.35 -9.68 -7.97
N VAL A 736 25.62 -8.61 -7.67
CA VAL A 736 24.26 -8.38 -8.23
C VAL A 736 24.30 -8.35 -9.76
N VAL A 737 25.22 -7.59 -10.34
CA VAL A 737 25.41 -7.46 -11.79
C VAL A 737 25.76 -8.80 -12.42
N ALA A 738 26.65 -9.59 -11.80
CA ALA A 738 27.01 -10.92 -12.28
C ALA A 738 25.79 -11.86 -12.30
N CYS A 739 24.99 -11.88 -11.22
CA CYS A 739 23.74 -12.63 -11.19
C CYS A 739 22.75 -12.16 -12.26
N GLY A 740 22.64 -10.84 -12.46
CA GLY A 740 21.81 -10.27 -13.52
C GLY A 740 22.21 -10.79 -14.90
N LEU A 741 23.51 -10.81 -15.19
CA LEU A 741 24.08 -11.28 -16.46
C LEU A 741 24.13 -12.81 -16.60
N GLY A 742 23.81 -13.57 -15.56
CA GLY A 742 23.94 -15.03 -15.54
C GLY A 742 25.39 -15.52 -15.40
N ASP A 743 26.34 -14.66 -15.01
CA ASP A 743 27.75 -15.00 -14.79
C ASP A 743 27.95 -15.55 -13.36
N SER A 744 27.57 -16.82 -13.16
CA SER A 744 27.69 -17.48 -11.85
C SER A 744 29.14 -17.58 -11.34
N ALA A 745 30.11 -17.67 -12.25
CA ALA A 745 31.52 -17.76 -11.87
C ALA A 745 32.00 -16.46 -11.23
N THR A 746 31.69 -15.31 -11.83
CA THR A 746 32.03 -14.00 -11.24
C THR A 746 31.19 -13.71 -10.01
N ALA A 747 29.91 -14.09 -10.00
CA ALA A 747 29.06 -13.96 -8.83
C ALA A 747 29.66 -14.69 -7.60
N GLY A 748 30.13 -15.93 -7.78
CA GLY A 748 30.80 -16.69 -6.72
C GLY A 748 32.06 -15.99 -6.18
N ARG A 749 32.95 -15.53 -7.06
CA ARG A 749 34.17 -14.80 -6.65
C ARG A 749 33.86 -13.51 -5.89
N MET A 750 32.85 -12.76 -6.34
CA MET A 750 32.45 -11.51 -5.68
C MET A 750 31.77 -11.74 -4.33
N LEU A 751 31.02 -12.83 -4.18
CA LEU A 751 30.50 -13.22 -2.88
C LEU A 751 31.63 -13.50 -1.88
N GLU A 752 32.65 -14.26 -2.26
CA GLU A 752 33.80 -14.54 -1.40
C GLU A 752 34.52 -13.25 -0.97
N ALA A 753 34.78 -12.34 -1.92
CA ALA A 753 35.38 -11.03 -1.65
C ALA A 753 34.52 -10.20 -0.69
N TYR A 754 33.22 -10.08 -0.98
CA TYR A 754 32.27 -9.33 -0.16
C TYR A 754 32.18 -9.86 1.27
N VAL A 755 32.15 -11.18 1.44
CA VAL A 755 32.09 -11.83 2.77
C VAL A 755 33.39 -11.64 3.54
N ALA A 756 34.54 -11.66 2.86
CA ALA A 756 35.84 -11.42 3.47
C ALA A 756 36.00 -10.01 4.05
N ARG A 757 35.14 -9.05 3.68
CA ARG A 757 35.10 -7.69 4.26
C ARG A 757 34.53 -7.63 5.68
N GLY A 758 34.02 -8.74 6.22
CA GLY A 758 33.46 -8.75 7.58
C GLY A 758 32.07 -8.10 7.66
N VAL A 759 31.28 -8.18 6.58
CA VAL A 759 29.88 -7.71 6.55
C VAL A 759 29.03 -8.44 7.60
N SER A 760 27.94 -7.79 8.02
CA SER A 760 27.00 -8.35 8.99
C SER A 760 26.42 -9.69 8.52
N GLU A 761 25.96 -10.50 9.47
CA GLU A 761 25.35 -11.80 9.17
C GLU A 761 24.15 -11.66 8.24
N ALA A 762 23.29 -10.66 8.48
CA ALA A 762 22.12 -10.37 7.65
C ALA A 762 22.49 -10.11 6.17
N ARG A 763 23.52 -9.29 5.93
CA ARG A 763 24.04 -8.99 4.58
C ARG A 763 24.68 -10.20 3.91
N ARG A 764 25.51 -10.94 4.66
CA ARG A 764 26.16 -12.17 4.19
C ARG A 764 25.14 -13.20 3.70
N GLU A 765 24.09 -13.39 4.49
CA GLU A 765 23.05 -14.35 4.22
C GLU A 765 22.15 -13.90 3.05
N ALA A 766 21.87 -12.59 2.92
CA ALA A 766 21.19 -12.05 1.74
C ALA A 766 22.00 -12.27 0.45
N ALA A 767 23.31 -12.03 0.48
CA ALA A 767 24.21 -12.22 -0.66
C ALA A 767 24.31 -13.71 -1.09
N ARG A 768 24.38 -14.63 -0.11
CA ARG A 768 24.35 -16.09 -0.39
C ARG A 768 23.05 -16.51 -1.06
N ARG A 769 21.91 -16.09 -0.54
CA ARG A 769 20.60 -16.38 -1.14
C ARG A 769 20.47 -15.83 -2.55
N LEU A 770 21.06 -14.67 -2.84
CA LEU A 770 21.08 -14.13 -4.20
C LEU A 770 21.88 -15.03 -5.15
N LEU A 771 23.09 -15.45 -4.76
CA LEU A 771 23.90 -16.37 -5.55
C LEU A 771 23.17 -17.71 -5.78
N GLU A 772 22.62 -18.31 -4.72
CA GLU A 772 21.87 -19.57 -4.83
C GLU A 772 20.69 -19.47 -5.81
N ARG A 773 19.98 -18.34 -5.82
CA ARG A 773 18.86 -18.11 -6.74
C ARG A 773 19.33 -17.98 -8.17
N CYS A 774 20.37 -17.18 -8.41
CA CYS A 774 20.84 -16.90 -9.76
C CYS A 774 21.63 -18.07 -10.38
N SER A 775 22.21 -18.95 -9.56
CA SER A 775 22.89 -20.17 -10.01
C SER A 775 21.98 -21.40 -10.11
N ALA A 776 20.81 -21.41 -9.46
CA ALA A 776 19.83 -22.49 -9.56
C ALA A 776 18.80 -22.29 -10.68
N ALA A 777 18.76 -21.11 -11.29
CA ALA A 777 17.94 -20.85 -12.47
C ALA A 777 18.58 -21.55 -13.68
N PRO A 778 17.88 -22.46 -14.39
CA PRO A 778 18.41 -23.16 -15.55
C PRO A 778 18.72 -22.24 -16.73
#